data_AF-A0A8J7RH53-F1
#
_entry.id   AF-A0A8J7RH53-F1
#
_cell.length_a   1.000
_cell.length_b   1.000
_cell.length_c   1.000
_cell.angle_alpha   90.00
_cell.angle_beta   90.00
_cell.angle_gamma   90.00
#
_symmetry.space_group_name_H-M   'P 1'
#
loop_
_entity.id
_entity.type
_entity.pdbx_description
1 polymer ?
#
loop_
_entity_poly.entity_id
_entity_poly.type
_entity_poly.pdbx_seq_one_letter_code
_entity_poly.pdbx_strand_id
1 'polypeptide(L)'
;MIINWILNPYTQKELGQGINQLLINITSSNPAMQNTFATACTVMATLVAIIFSISLVMVQIGSEKYGYQILKQFIHNKVTKGLFLISMATILISLILMWQDMTNWHSFIFILVLILLWSIIFWRYYIFMTKITNYEQVIQLVHNNCIADIRRDKKKNVKEILESIEETAIRGISRTDTDFSFKFTIALFNIYRGILSEKKYSWVKDEICLHLVRIIDRAVELRVQFRNYLWTGIFDILNCEITENPEIDMEFIKAYTSEFLFRVNKKIIDEDDFESFKKEIQTYSVENTWGNPKSIQEEILQDIALEQFQFLPLFASDTTKYSQIKEKYLLLEYLIKEQSVKDHSAIQTAINEYTEYKNDLECEIKASLKTGDNLTAIVGELKANSSREIFNLNSLFVAFKMHQLFFIVGAYLVFREQEGDLKAQTYIKELWEHTESKNPHTININDSPVLFDPSWLTKVLFYGGSGVRYFPKMGKLTLIFDTFRDPERALQTYYLLCMTRYLSRTTEDPQIPSGEPTGRDYLKHDLEFCNIFVENSEDLLKNCDLLIEEADCWDQLFDNKAEEQLERTKTWIQKNREYCSEHTEELVKQIDYDCEKCRELKKYIKQGYGKIAINDIATIKIINREDRDTSNFQKYSSRIKNGYPKRHLINDEYVFDPIHHNKHIFEAIGERIARQEKICIIKTILSSKAITRSVDNNIDTIIDTINDKKSLLENKGYSPSTIIIPQELFRGFHDHGYIENSSQFICKDKTQLKIVFIPGFDHIILFDQNHSVAEYVRQGNENERLKISLKEMDDKLHLDICGCSEMFYSISNPDAFQIIDISAL
;
A
#
# COMPACT_ATOMS: atom_id res chain seq x y z
N MET A 1 13.30 25.37 -48.99
CA MET A 1 13.25 25.68 -50.44
C MET A 1 12.31 26.84 -50.76
N ILE A 2 11.04 26.84 -50.29
CA ILE A 2 10.11 27.97 -50.46
C ILE A 2 10.58 29.24 -49.72
N ILE A 3 11.19 29.09 -48.54
CA ILE A 3 11.77 30.20 -47.74
C ILE A 3 12.93 30.91 -48.48
N ASN A 4 13.78 30.20 -49.23
CA ASN A 4 14.86 30.82 -50.02
C ASN A 4 14.36 31.48 -51.31
N TRP A 5 13.21 31.07 -51.84
CA TRP A 5 12.58 31.73 -52.99
C TRP A 5 11.88 33.04 -52.58
N ILE A 6 11.38 33.12 -51.33
CA ILE A 6 10.69 34.28 -50.74
C ILE A 6 11.67 35.31 -50.13
N LEU A 7 12.77 34.86 -49.52
CA LEU A 7 13.80 35.73 -48.94
C LEU A 7 14.75 36.34 -49.98
N ASN A 8 14.56 36.06 -51.27
CA ASN A 8 15.40 36.65 -52.29
C ASN A 8 15.08 38.16 -52.40
N PRO A 9 16.01 39.06 -52.06
CA PRO A 9 15.77 40.51 -52.19
C PRO A 9 15.48 40.91 -53.64
N TYR A 10 15.84 40.09 -54.63
CA TYR A 10 15.43 40.27 -56.02
C TYR A 10 13.93 40.10 -56.23
N THR A 11 13.25 39.11 -55.62
CA THR A 11 11.80 38.93 -55.81
C THR A 11 10.97 40.01 -55.10
N GLN A 12 11.42 40.53 -53.95
CA GLN A 12 10.76 41.70 -53.32
C GLN A 12 10.96 42.99 -54.12
N LYS A 13 12.16 43.18 -54.70
CA LYS A 13 12.46 44.34 -55.53
C LYS A 13 11.75 44.28 -56.87
N GLU A 14 11.63 43.11 -57.49
CA GLU A 14 10.88 42.89 -58.74
C GLU A 14 9.36 42.95 -58.55
N LEU A 15 8.81 42.51 -57.41
CA LEU A 15 7.39 42.70 -57.11
C LEU A 15 7.06 44.18 -56.87
N GLY A 16 7.92 44.90 -56.13
CA GLY A 16 7.80 46.33 -55.91
C GLY A 16 8.00 47.17 -57.18
N GLN A 17 8.93 46.78 -58.05
CA GLN A 17 9.16 47.40 -59.35
C GLN A 17 8.04 47.07 -60.34
N GLY A 18 7.53 45.84 -60.35
CA GLY A 18 6.40 45.42 -61.18
C GLY A 18 5.12 46.18 -60.83
N ILE A 19 4.82 46.37 -59.54
CA ILE A 19 3.69 47.18 -59.08
C ILE A 19 3.88 48.67 -59.44
N ASN A 20 5.09 49.21 -59.27
CA ASN A 20 5.39 50.60 -59.66
C ASN A 20 5.31 50.84 -61.18
N GLN A 21 5.78 49.90 -62.01
CA GLN A 21 5.70 50.01 -63.48
C GLN A 21 4.24 49.96 -63.95
N LEU A 22 3.40 49.16 -63.29
CA LEU A 22 1.98 49.00 -63.59
C LEU A 22 1.17 50.24 -63.15
N LEU A 23 1.56 50.89 -62.04
CA LEU A 23 0.99 52.15 -61.56
C LEU A 23 1.34 53.35 -62.45
N ILE A 24 2.54 53.37 -63.04
CA ILE A 24 2.98 54.45 -63.95
C ILE A 24 2.20 54.41 -65.28
N ASN A 25 1.80 53.23 -65.75
CA ASN A 25 1.12 53.08 -67.04
C ASN A 25 -0.39 53.41 -67.04
N ILE A 26 -1.01 53.68 -65.88
CA ILE A 26 -2.48 53.83 -65.75
C ILE A 26 -2.92 55.31 -65.55
N THR A 27 -2.01 56.28 -65.48
CA THR A 27 -2.29 57.67 -65.06
C THR A 27 -2.63 58.68 -66.18
N SER A 28 -3.38 58.30 -67.23
CA SER A 28 -3.69 59.21 -68.35
C SER A 28 -5.15 59.72 -68.48
N SER A 29 -5.99 59.68 -67.45
CA SER A 29 -7.35 60.27 -67.50
C SER A 29 -7.88 60.74 -66.13
N ASN A 30 -7.90 62.05 -65.91
CA ASN A 30 -8.30 62.74 -64.66
C ASN A 30 -7.28 62.57 -63.50
N PRO A 31 -6.17 63.35 -63.55
CA PRO A 31 -4.94 63.07 -62.81
C PRO A 31 -5.10 63.15 -61.29
N ALA A 32 -6.02 63.98 -60.77
CA ALA A 32 -6.18 64.13 -59.34
C ALA A 32 -6.81 62.89 -58.68
N MET A 33 -7.83 62.28 -59.29
CA MET A 33 -8.56 61.16 -58.70
C MET A 33 -7.85 59.82 -58.94
N GLN A 34 -7.30 59.60 -60.14
CA GLN A 34 -6.45 58.43 -60.43
C GLN A 34 -5.18 58.41 -59.57
N ASN A 35 -4.50 59.55 -59.37
CA ASN A 35 -3.36 59.62 -58.45
C ASN A 35 -3.76 59.31 -57.01
N THR A 36 -4.97 59.66 -56.59
CA THR A 36 -5.46 59.35 -55.23
C THR A 36 -5.70 57.85 -55.06
N PHE A 37 -6.25 57.16 -56.06
CA PHE A 37 -6.42 55.69 -56.03
C PHE A 37 -5.09 54.93 -56.14
N ALA A 38 -4.18 55.38 -57.01
CA ALA A 38 -2.83 54.85 -57.09
C ALA A 38 -2.05 55.03 -55.77
N THR A 39 -2.20 56.19 -55.14
CA THR A 39 -1.62 56.47 -53.80
C THR A 39 -2.25 55.57 -52.74
N ALA A 40 -3.58 55.39 -52.74
CA ALA A 40 -4.26 54.50 -51.81
C ALA A 40 -3.79 53.04 -51.97
N CYS A 41 -3.67 52.53 -53.20
CA CYS A 41 -3.11 51.20 -53.48
C CYS A 41 -1.68 51.06 -52.94
N THR A 42 -0.82 52.05 -53.20
CA THR A 42 0.58 52.03 -52.79
C THR A 42 0.72 52.10 -51.27
N VAL A 43 -0.04 52.96 -50.61
CA VAL A 43 -0.08 53.08 -49.14
C VAL A 43 -0.59 51.78 -48.53
N MET A 44 -1.66 51.18 -49.05
CA MET A 44 -2.19 49.93 -48.54
C MET A 44 -1.23 48.75 -48.76
N ALA A 45 -0.59 48.66 -49.93
CA ALA A 45 0.44 47.64 -50.19
C ALA A 45 1.65 47.80 -49.24
N THR A 46 2.09 49.03 -49.00
CA THR A 46 3.18 49.33 -48.06
C THR A 46 2.79 48.97 -46.62
N LEU A 47 1.57 49.29 -46.20
CA LEU A 47 1.06 48.96 -44.88
C LEU A 47 0.90 47.44 -44.69
N VAL A 48 0.46 46.71 -45.71
CA VAL A 48 0.44 45.24 -45.70
C VAL A 48 1.84 44.66 -45.53
N ALA A 49 2.84 45.21 -46.22
CA ALA A 49 4.23 44.78 -46.07
C ALA A 49 4.76 45.04 -44.64
N ILE A 50 4.41 46.19 -44.04
CA ILE A 50 4.73 46.52 -42.64
C ILE A 50 4.06 45.52 -41.69
N ILE A 51 2.76 45.25 -41.87
CA ILE A 51 2.02 44.27 -41.06
C ILE A 51 2.66 42.89 -41.16
N PHE A 52 3.03 42.45 -42.36
CA PHE A 52 3.67 41.17 -42.58
C PHE A 52 5.05 41.11 -41.90
N SER A 53 5.82 42.19 -41.98
CA SER A 53 7.12 42.30 -41.31
C SER A 53 6.99 42.25 -39.79
N ILE A 54 6.06 43.02 -39.21
CA ILE A 54 5.75 42.98 -37.77
C ILE A 54 5.24 41.59 -37.37
N SER A 55 4.37 40.97 -38.18
CA SER A 55 3.88 39.60 -37.96
C SER A 55 5.03 38.62 -37.88
N LEU A 56 5.97 38.70 -38.82
CA LEU A 56 7.09 37.78 -38.93
C LEU A 56 8.04 37.94 -37.75
N VAL A 57 8.38 39.18 -37.38
CA VAL A 57 9.20 39.46 -36.19
C VAL A 57 8.51 38.97 -34.92
N MET A 58 7.21 39.23 -34.75
CA MET A 58 6.47 38.79 -33.57
C MET A 58 6.29 37.28 -33.49
N VAL A 59 6.08 36.61 -34.63
CA VAL A 59 6.05 35.14 -34.70
C VAL A 59 7.42 34.56 -34.43
N GLN A 60 8.50 35.20 -34.89
CA GLN A 60 9.86 34.77 -34.61
C GLN A 60 10.16 34.89 -33.11
N ILE A 61 9.95 36.07 -32.52
CA ILE A 61 10.10 36.30 -31.07
C ILE A 61 9.21 35.34 -30.28
N GLY A 62 7.97 35.14 -30.71
CA GLY A 62 7.02 34.22 -30.09
C GLY A 62 7.45 32.76 -30.20
N SER A 63 7.99 32.34 -31.34
CA SER A 63 8.48 30.97 -31.55
C SER A 63 9.74 30.67 -30.76
N GLU A 64 10.57 31.70 -30.54
CA GLU A 64 11.72 31.61 -29.67
C GLU A 64 11.27 31.50 -28.20
N LYS A 65 10.29 32.30 -27.76
CA LYS A 65 9.86 32.35 -26.36
C LYS A 65 8.88 31.25 -25.93
N TYR A 66 7.92 30.90 -26.77
CA TYR A 66 6.78 30.05 -26.40
C TYR A 66 6.80 28.69 -27.11
N GLY A 67 6.25 27.68 -26.45
CA GLY A 67 5.97 26.37 -27.05
C GLY A 67 4.96 26.45 -28.20
N TYR A 68 4.93 25.40 -29.03
CA TYR A 68 4.19 25.40 -30.30
C TYR A 68 2.69 25.65 -30.13
N GLN A 69 2.05 25.09 -29.11
CA GLN A 69 0.59 25.17 -28.95
C GLN A 69 0.15 26.55 -28.45
N ILE A 70 0.93 27.15 -27.55
CA ILE A 70 0.74 28.54 -27.14
C ILE A 70 0.82 29.43 -28.39
N LEU A 71 1.87 29.27 -29.21
CA LEU A 71 2.03 30.04 -30.45
C LEU A 71 0.89 29.80 -31.45
N LYS A 72 0.40 28.56 -31.58
CA LYS A 72 -0.68 28.17 -32.50
C LYS A 72 -1.99 28.89 -32.16
N GLN A 73 -2.28 29.11 -30.88
CA GLN A 73 -3.44 29.89 -30.44
C GLN A 73 -3.38 31.33 -30.97
N PHE A 74 -2.18 31.89 -31.13
CA PHE A 74 -1.99 33.23 -31.68
C PHE A 74 -1.96 33.27 -33.22
N ILE A 75 -1.37 32.27 -33.87
CA ILE A 75 -1.31 32.18 -35.34
C ILE A 75 -2.69 31.99 -35.97
N HIS A 76 -3.61 31.27 -35.31
CA HIS A 76 -4.93 30.96 -35.86
C HIS A 76 -6.01 32.03 -35.63
N ASN A 77 -5.64 33.23 -35.17
CA ASN A 77 -6.62 34.26 -34.86
C ASN A 77 -7.41 34.71 -36.11
N LYS A 78 -8.74 34.68 -36.00
CA LYS A 78 -9.68 35.13 -37.05
C LYS A 78 -9.46 36.59 -37.44
N VAL A 79 -8.98 37.43 -36.51
CA VAL A 79 -8.66 38.85 -36.76
C VAL A 79 -7.50 38.98 -37.75
N THR A 80 -6.46 38.16 -37.62
CA THR A 80 -5.31 38.17 -38.55
C THR A 80 -5.73 37.73 -39.96
N LYS A 81 -6.54 36.68 -40.07
CA LYS A 81 -7.11 36.22 -41.35
C LYS A 81 -8.02 37.28 -41.97
N GLY A 82 -8.87 37.93 -41.17
CA GLY A 82 -9.76 39.00 -41.60
C GLY A 82 -9.00 40.25 -42.06
N LEU A 83 -7.95 40.65 -41.35
CA LEU A 83 -7.08 41.76 -41.74
C LEU A 83 -6.43 41.50 -43.10
N PHE A 84 -5.86 40.31 -43.30
CA PHE A 84 -5.24 39.95 -44.58
C PHE A 84 -6.26 39.92 -45.72
N LEU A 85 -7.44 39.32 -45.49
CA LEU A 85 -8.51 39.25 -46.47
C LEU A 85 -9.01 40.65 -46.88
N ILE A 86 -9.26 41.54 -45.91
CA ILE A 86 -9.75 42.90 -46.17
C ILE A 86 -8.67 43.74 -46.85
N SER A 87 -7.40 43.57 -46.47
CA SER A 87 -6.29 44.25 -47.14
C SER A 87 -6.19 43.84 -48.61
N MET A 88 -6.20 42.53 -48.90
CA MET A 88 -6.17 42.01 -50.27
C MET A 88 -7.40 42.40 -51.06
N ALA A 89 -8.59 42.35 -50.46
CA ALA A 89 -9.83 42.79 -51.10
C ALA A 89 -9.79 44.28 -51.43
N THR A 90 -9.28 45.12 -50.52
CA THR A 90 -9.15 46.57 -50.76
C THR A 90 -8.19 46.85 -51.90
N ILE A 91 -7.03 46.18 -51.94
CA ILE A 91 -6.05 46.30 -53.04
C ILE A 91 -6.67 45.87 -54.37
N LEU A 92 -7.33 44.70 -54.41
CA LEU A 92 -7.95 44.17 -55.63
C LEU A 92 -9.09 45.06 -56.12
N ILE A 93 -9.96 45.52 -55.23
CA ILE A 93 -11.08 46.43 -55.57
C ILE A 93 -10.52 47.77 -56.07
N SER A 94 -9.51 48.32 -55.42
CA SER A 94 -8.89 49.58 -55.87
C SER A 94 -8.20 49.42 -57.23
N LEU A 95 -7.55 48.29 -57.52
CA LEU A 95 -6.99 48.00 -58.84
C LEU A 95 -8.06 47.80 -59.91
N ILE A 96 -9.15 47.09 -59.60
CA ILE A 96 -10.27 46.88 -60.53
C ILE A 96 -10.97 48.21 -60.87
N LEU A 97 -11.23 49.04 -59.86
CA LEU A 97 -11.85 50.36 -60.06
C LEU A 97 -10.95 51.31 -60.85
N MET A 98 -9.64 51.21 -60.66
CA MET A 98 -8.64 51.96 -61.43
C MET A 98 -8.58 51.45 -62.88
N TRP A 99 -8.69 50.14 -63.11
CA TRP A 99 -8.67 49.54 -64.44
C TRP A 99 -9.94 49.81 -65.25
N GLN A 100 -11.10 49.90 -64.59
CA GLN A 100 -12.39 50.16 -65.23
C GLN A 100 -12.69 51.66 -65.42
N ASP A 101 -11.76 52.56 -65.07
CA ASP A 101 -11.94 54.02 -65.11
C ASP A 101 -13.21 54.52 -64.37
N MET A 102 -13.69 53.73 -63.39
CA MET A 102 -14.87 54.06 -62.58
C MET A 102 -14.50 54.93 -61.38
N THR A 103 -13.88 56.08 -61.64
CA THR A 103 -13.50 57.06 -60.62
C THR A 103 -14.66 58.04 -60.36
N ASN A 104 -15.72 57.56 -59.72
CA ASN A 104 -16.82 58.41 -59.25
C ASN A 104 -16.74 58.65 -57.73
N TRP A 105 -17.42 59.70 -57.26
CA TRP A 105 -17.43 60.08 -55.84
C TRP A 105 -17.89 58.96 -54.90
N HIS A 106 -18.80 58.11 -55.35
CA HIS A 106 -19.29 56.96 -54.58
C HIS A 106 -18.21 55.88 -54.40
N SER A 107 -17.42 55.59 -55.43
CA SER A 107 -16.29 54.65 -55.37
C SER A 107 -15.17 55.16 -54.47
N PHE A 108 -14.95 56.48 -54.47
CA PHE A 108 -14.03 57.13 -53.54
C PHE A 108 -14.48 56.99 -52.08
N ILE A 109 -15.75 57.29 -51.77
CA ILE A 109 -16.31 57.09 -50.42
C ILE A 109 -16.22 55.63 -50.01
N PHE A 110 -16.51 54.69 -50.92
CA PHE A 110 -16.45 53.26 -50.63
C PHE A 110 -15.03 52.80 -50.24
N ILE A 111 -14.01 53.23 -50.98
CA ILE A 111 -12.61 52.93 -50.66
C ILE A 111 -12.19 53.58 -49.34
N LEU A 112 -12.62 54.82 -49.07
CA LEU A 112 -12.37 55.49 -47.79
C LEU A 112 -12.96 54.70 -46.60
N VAL A 113 -14.19 54.20 -46.75
CA VAL A 113 -14.84 53.35 -45.74
C VAL A 113 -14.07 52.05 -45.52
N LEU A 114 -13.57 51.41 -46.58
CA LEU A 114 -12.74 50.21 -46.48
C LEU A 114 -11.41 50.48 -45.77
N ILE A 115 -10.76 51.62 -46.03
CA ILE A 115 -9.52 52.04 -45.35
C ILE A 115 -9.77 52.31 -43.85
N LEU A 116 -10.89 52.95 -43.50
CA LEU A 116 -11.26 53.18 -42.10
C LEU A 116 -11.58 51.87 -41.37
N LEU A 117 -12.34 50.97 -42.00
CA LEU A 117 -12.62 49.63 -41.47
C LEU A 117 -11.32 48.84 -41.27
N TRP A 118 -10.43 48.90 -42.25
CA TRP A 118 -9.11 48.29 -42.18
C TRP A 118 -8.28 48.84 -41.02
N SER A 119 -8.28 50.16 -40.81
CA SER A 119 -7.52 50.81 -39.73
C SER A 119 -8.02 50.37 -38.36
N ILE A 120 -9.35 50.21 -38.19
CA ILE A 120 -9.95 49.67 -36.96
C ILE A 120 -9.51 48.23 -36.71
N ILE A 121 -9.52 47.38 -37.75
CA ILE A 121 -9.12 45.97 -37.63
C ILE A 121 -7.61 45.86 -37.39
N PHE A 122 -6.81 46.70 -38.05
CA PHE A 122 -5.37 46.79 -37.85
C PHE A 122 -5.04 47.21 -36.43
N TRP A 123 -5.74 48.20 -35.87
CA TRP A 123 -5.59 48.58 -34.47
C TRP A 123 -5.87 47.41 -33.52
N ARG A 124 -6.95 46.65 -33.76
CA ARG A 124 -7.25 45.44 -32.97
C ARG A 124 -6.17 44.36 -33.11
N TYR A 125 -5.63 44.19 -34.32
CA TYR A 125 -4.53 43.28 -34.59
C TYR A 125 -3.23 43.74 -33.92
N TYR A 126 -2.91 45.03 -33.96
CA TYR A 126 -1.73 45.60 -33.30
C TYR A 126 -1.81 45.39 -31.78
N ILE A 127 -2.96 45.72 -31.17
CA ILE A 127 -3.23 45.40 -29.76
C ILE A 127 -3.02 43.91 -29.51
N PHE A 128 -3.53 43.04 -30.38
CA PHE A 128 -3.36 41.59 -30.24
C PHE A 128 -1.89 41.15 -30.29
N MET A 129 -1.09 41.70 -31.19
CA MET A 129 0.34 41.38 -31.28
C MET A 129 1.14 41.92 -30.09
N THR A 130 0.78 43.08 -29.53
CA THR A 130 1.40 43.56 -28.28
C THR A 130 1.00 42.71 -27.07
N LYS A 131 -0.14 42.00 -27.11
CA LYS A 131 -0.45 40.98 -26.08
C LYS A 131 0.53 39.81 -26.10
N ILE A 132 1.02 39.40 -27.27
CA ILE A 132 1.99 38.30 -27.39
C ILE A 132 3.31 38.65 -26.73
N THR A 133 3.70 39.92 -26.74
CA THR A 133 4.92 40.37 -26.05
C THR A 133 4.77 40.44 -24.53
N ASN A 134 3.53 40.51 -24.02
CA ASN A 134 3.25 40.48 -22.60
C ASN A 134 2.91 39.05 -22.15
N TYR A 135 3.90 38.36 -21.58
CA TYR A 135 3.74 36.97 -21.16
C TYR A 135 2.65 36.77 -20.10
N GLU A 136 2.28 37.78 -19.29
CA GLU A 136 1.23 37.65 -18.27
C GLU A 136 -0.14 37.42 -18.93
N GLN A 137 -0.40 38.13 -20.02
CA GLN A 137 -1.62 37.95 -20.81
C GLN A 137 -1.63 36.60 -21.52
N VAL A 138 -0.47 36.12 -21.93
CA VAL A 138 -0.31 34.77 -22.50
C VAL A 138 -0.65 33.70 -21.45
N ILE A 139 -0.10 33.81 -20.24
CA ILE A 139 -0.37 32.89 -19.13
C ILE A 139 -1.87 32.84 -18.80
N GLN A 140 -2.52 34.00 -18.66
CA GLN A 140 -3.96 34.05 -18.39
C GLN A 140 -4.79 33.39 -19.49
N LEU A 141 -4.43 33.62 -20.76
CA LEU A 141 -5.11 33.00 -21.90
C LEU A 141 -4.94 31.48 -21.88
N VAL A 142 -3.72 31.00 -21.64
CA VAL A 142 -3.38 29.57 -21.59
C VAL A 142 -4.11 28.89 -20.44
N HIS A 143 -4.08 29.47 -19.25
CA HIS A 143 -4.83 29.00 -18.08
C HIS A 143 -6.32 28.84 -18.39
N ASN A 144 -6.96 29.91 -18.87
CA ASN A 144 -8.40 29.90 -19.13
C ASN A 144 -8.79 28.89 -20.23
N ASN A 145 -7.97 28.77 -21.27
CA ASN A 145 -8.19 27.79 -22.34
C ASN A 145 -8.00 26.36 -21.85
N CYS A 146 -6.98 26.11 -21.02
CA CYS A 146 -6.71 24.81 -20.44
C CYS A 146 -7.89 24.35 -19.57
N ILE A 147 -8.33 25.19 -18.62
CA ILE A 147 -9.50 24.91 -17.77
C ILE A 147 -10.76 24.66 -18.60
N ALA A 148 -10.99 25.46 -19.64
CA ALA A 148 -12.15 25.27 -20.53
C ALA A 148 -12.09 23.95 -21.32
N ASP A 149 -10.91 23.51 -21.75
CA ASP A 149 -10.74 22.25 -22.47
C ASP A 149 -10.74 21.03 -21.52
N ILE A 150 -10.30 21.18 -20.27
CA ILE A 150 -10.47 20.18 -19.19
C ILE A 150 -11.96 19.94 -18.93
N ARG A 151 -12.73 21.02 -18.73
CA ARG A 151 -14.20 20.94 -18.52
C ARG A 151 -14.95 20.33 -19.71
N ARG A 152 -14.37 20.38 -20.91
CA ARG A 152 -14.89 19.76 -22.14
C ARG A 152 -14.32 18.37 -22.41
N ASP A 153 -13.52 17.82 -21.49
CA ASP A 153 -12.88 16.51 -21.57
C ASP A 153 -12.02 16.30 -22.84
N LYS A 154 -11.38 17.38 -23.32
CA LYS A 154 -10.52 17.32 -24.51
C LYS A 154 -9.10 16.91 -24.12
N LYS A 155 -8.94 15.66 -23.66
CA LYS A 155 -7.67 15.13 -23.11
C LYS A 155 -6.43 15.47 -23.94
N LYS A 156 -6.50 15.25 -25.26
CA LYS A 156 -5.38 15.55 -26.18
C LYS A 156 -4.98 17.03 -26.16
N ASN A 157 -5.95 17.95 -26.20
CA ASN A 157 -5.67 19.38 -26.19
C ASN A 157 -5.05 19.82 -24.86
N VAL A 158 -5.51 19.25 -23.75
CA VAL A 158 -4.98 19.58 -22.41
C VAL A 158 -3.52 19.16 -22.31
N LYS A 159 -3.18 17.91 -22.69
CA LYS A 159 -1.79 17.43 -22.72
C LYS A 159 -0.90 18.34 -23.58
N GLU A 160 -1.35 18.65 -24.80
CA GLU A 160 -0.66 19.56 -25.72
C GLU A 160 -0.42 20.97 -25.13
N ILE A 161 -1.38 21.48 -24.33
CA ILE A 161 -1.22 22.77 -23.64
C ILE A 161 -0.21 22.67 -22.49
N LEU A 162 -0.31 21.63 -21.64
CA LEU A 162 0.60 21.43 -20.52
C LEU A 162 2.05 21.21 -20.99
N GLU A 163 2.27 20.38 -22.02
CA GLU A 163 3.56 20.22 -22.70
C GLU A 163 4.11 21.55 -23.20
N SER A 164 3.24 22.40 -23.77
CA SER A 164 3.67 23.72 -24.25
C SER A 164 4.00 24.69 -23.12
N ILE A 165 3.39 24.57 -21.93
CA ILE A 165 3.78 25.33 -20.73
C ILE A 165 5.15 24.85 -20.25
N GLU A 166 5.35 23.53 -20.16
CA GLU A 166 6.63 22.90 -19.82
C GLU A 166 7.76 23.40 -20.72
N GLU A 167 7.61 23.26 -22.05
CA GLU A 167 8.60 23.72 -23.02
C GLU A 167 8.92 25.21 -22.87
N THR A 168 7.90 26.02 -22.61
CA THR A 168 8.06 27.48 -22.45
C THR A 168 8.86 27.80 -21.19
N ALA A 169 8.53 27.16 -20.07
CA ALA A 169 9.26 27.32 -18.82
C ALA A 169 10.72 26.89 -18.99
N ILE A 170 10.98 25.72 -19.58
CA ILE A 170 12.33 25.17 -19.84
C ILE A 170 13.16 26.08 -20.76
N ARG A 171 12.55 26.66 -21.79
CA ARG A 171 13.23 27.63 -22.67
C ARG A 171 13.63 28.89 -21.91
N GLY A 172 12.78 29.37 -21.00
CA GLY A 172 13.11 30.48 -20.11
C GLY A 172 14.29 30.15 -19.18
N ILE A 173 14.31 28.93 -18.59
CA ILE A 173 15.38 28.47 -17.71
C ILE A 173 16.70 28.45 -18.47
N SER A 174 16.68 27.91 -19.69
CA SER A 174 17.85 27.83 -20.57
C SER A 174 18.37 29.21 -21.02
N ARG A 175 17.54 30.26 -20.92
CA ARG A 175 17.92 31.65 -21.17
C ARG A 175 18.23 32.45 -19.91
N THR A 176 18.19 31.80 -18.75
CA THR A 176 18.36 32.44 -17.43
C THR A 176 17.31 33.53 -17.12
N ASP A 177 16.16 33.51 -17.79
CA ASP A 177 15.04 34.43 -17.54
C ASP A 177 14.16 33.88 -16.41
N THR A 178 14.57 34.14 -15.17
CA THR A 178 14.01 33.52 -13.98
C THR A 178 12.57 33.92 -13.70
N ASP A 179 12.21 35.20 -13.86
CA ASP A 179 10.84 35.70 -13.67
C ASP A 179 9.89 35.09 -14.71
N PHE A 180 10.31 35.06 -15.99
CA PHE A 180 9.51 34.46 -17.05
C PHE A 180 9.23 32.97 -16.79
N SER A 181 10.26 32.18 -16.49
CA SER A 181 10.10 30.76 -16.18
C SER A 181 9.24 30.52 -14.96
N PHE A 182 9.48 31.25 -13.87
CA PHE A 182 8.74 31.10 -12.63
C PHE A 182 7.24 31.36 -12.84
N LYS A 183 6.87 32.39 -13.61
CA LYS A 183 5.46 32.69 -13.89
C LYS A 183 4.78 31.61 -14.75
N PHE A 184 5.49 30.98 -15.68
CA PHE A 184 4.96 29.83 -16.42
C PHE A 184 4.84 28.58 -15.54
N THR A 185 5.75 28.36 -14.60
CA THR A 185 5.61 27.29 -13.61
C THR A 185 4.40 27.54 -12.69
N ILE A 186 4.19 28.78 -12.23
CA ILE A 186 2.99 29.18 -11.47
C ILE A 186 1.70 28.91 -12.25
N ALA A 187 1.73 29.02 -13.58
CA ALA A 187 0.55 28.70 -14.39
C ALA A 187 0.09 27.25 -14.19
N LEU A 188 1.01 26.29 -13.99
CA LEU A 188 0.67 24.90 -13.70
C LEU A 188 0.00 24.76 -12.33
N PHE A 189 0.52 25.42 -11.29
CA PHE A 189 -0.10 25.44 -9.96
C PHE A 189 -1.51 26.06 -9.99
N ASN A 190 -1.70 27.12 -10.78
CA ASN A 190 -3.02 27.74 -10.93
C ASN A 190 -4.00 26.82 -11.69
N ILE A 191 -3.54 26.11 -12.72
CA ILE A 191 -4.37 25.11 -13.41
C ILE A 191 -4.77 24.00 -12.43
N TYR A 192 -3.84 23.53 -11.60
CA TYR A 192 -4.10 22.55 -10.55
C TYR A 192 -5.22 23.01 -9.59
N ARG A 193 -5.07 24.20 -9.01
CA ARG A 193 -6.11 24.80 -8.15
C ARG A 193 -7.46 24.92 -8.87
N GLY A 194 -7.45 25.29 -10.16
CA GLY A 194 -8.66 25.43 -10.95
C GLY A 194 -9.45 24.13 -11.21
N ILE A 195 -8.86 22.96 -10.95
CA ILE A 195 -9.49 21.64 -11.14
C ILE A 195 -9.66 20.84 -9.84
N LEU A 196 -9.20 21.38 -8.72
CA LEU A 196 -9.08 20.69 -7.44
C LEU A 196 -10.39 20.10 -6.92
N SER A 197 -11.51 20.79 -7.14
CA SER A 197 -12.84 20.37 -6.69
C SER A 197 -13.50 19.30 -7.57
N GLU A 198 -12.89 18.90 -8.69
CA GLU A 198 -13.49 18.00 -9.67
C GLU A 198 -12.75 16.64 -9.74
N LYS A 199 -13.20 15.64 -8.97
CA LYS A 199 -12.65 14.25 -8.95
C LYS A 199 -12.45 13.61 -10.33
N LYS A 200 -13.25 14.03 -11.32
CA LYS A 200 -13.18 13.54 -12.71
C LYS A 200 -11.79 13.72 -13.35
N TYR A 201 -10.97 14.65 -12.84
CA TYR A 201 -9.70 15.04 -13.46
C TYR A 201 -8.44 14.55 -12.74
N SER A 202 -8.52 13.45 -11.98
CA SER A 202 -7.33 12.84 -11.36
C SER A 202 -6.16 12.66 -12.35
N TRP A 203 -6.41 12.18 -13.57
CA TRP A 203 -5.37 12.07 -14.61
C TRP A 203 -4.67 13.39 -14.99
N VAL A 204 -5.33 14.55 -14.80
CA VAL A 204 -4.72 15.86 -15.06
C VAL A 204 -3.77 16.24 -13.93
N LYS A 205 -4.07 15.86 -12.68
CA LYS A 205 -3.19 16.06 -11.53
C LYS A 205 -1.85 15.36 -11.76
N ASP A 206 -1.89 14.11 -12.21
CA ASP A 206 -0.69 13.31 -12.52
C ASP A 206 0.15 13.95 -13.64
N GLU A 207 -0.51 14.40 -14.73
CA GLU A 207 0.18 15.08 -15.84
C GLU A 207 0.84 16.39 -15.39
N ILE A 208 0.15 17.19 -14.55
CA ILE A 208 0.74 18.42 -13.99
C ILE A 208 2.00 18.09 -13.18
N CYS A 209 1.95 17.07 -12.31
CA CYS A 209 3.10 16.63 -11.53
C CYS A 209 4.25 16.19 -12.45
N LEU A 210 3.98 15.42 -13.49
CA LEU A 210 4.98 14.99 -14.48
C LEU A 210 5.70 16.19 -15.14
N HIS A 211 4.94 17.20 -15.56
CA HIS A 211 5.51 18.41 -16.16
C HIS A 211 6.30 19.24 -15.14
N LEU A 212 5.82 19.33 -13.89
CA LEU A 212 6.55 20.00 -12.81
C LEU A 212 7.90 19.33 -12.53
N VAL A 213 7.97 17.99 -12.48
CA VAL A 213 9.24 17.26 -12.31
C VAL A 213 10.25 17.67 -13.37
N ARG A 214 9.86 17.71 -14.65
CA ARG A 214 10.78 18.06 -15.74
C ARG A 214 11.28 19.49 -15.66
N ILE A 215 10.41 20.43 -15.24
CA ILE A 215 10.80 21.82 -15.02
C ILE A 215 11.79 21.91 -13.85
N ILE A 216 11.51 21.22 -12.74
CA ILE A 216 12.35 21.20 -11.55
C ILE A 216 13.70 20.54 -11.85
N ASP A 217 13.70 19.37 -12.49
CA ASP A 217 14.89 18.64 -12.93
C ASP A 217 15.83 19.59 -13.70
N ARG A 218 15.28 20.36 -14.64
CA ARG A 218 16.05 21.31 -15.44
C ARG A 218 16.48 22.54 -14.64
N ALA A 219 15.66 23.00 -13.70
CA ALA A 219 15.98 24.15 -12.84
C ALA A 219 17.12 23.84 -11.86
N VAL A 220 17.13 22.62 -11.30
CA VAL A 220 18.20 22.10 -10.43
C VAL A 220 19.49 21.89 -11.24
N GLU A 221 19.41 21.21 -12.39
CA GLU A 221 20.58 20.96 -13.26
C GLU A 221 21.29 22.26 -13.68
N LEU A 222 20.52 23.31 -14.02
CA LEU A 222 21.08 24.61 -14.42
C LEU A 222 21.30 25.57 -13.24
N ARG A 223 21.04 25.13 -12.00
CA ARG A 223 21.16 25.92 -10.76
C ARG A 223 20.53 27.32 -10.86
N VAL A 224 19.36 27.43 -11.48
CA VAL A 224 18.68 28.73 -11.63
C VAL A 224 18.13 29.22 -10.29
N GLN A 225 18.13 30.54 -10.06
CA GLN A 225 17.79 31.11 -8.75
C GLN A 225 16.37 30.76 -8.28
N PHE A 226 15.39 30.69 -9.18
CA PHE A 226 13.99 30.52 -8.77
C PHE A 226 13.64 29.11 -8.29
N ARG A 227 14.50 28.11 -8.49
CA ARG A 227 14.28 26.74 -8.02
C ARG A 227 13.98 26.69 -6.52
N ASN A 228 14.59 27.59 -5.75
CA ASN A 228 14.40 27.74 -4.31
C ASN A 228 13.01 28.28 -3.91
N TYR A 229 12.25 28.85 -4.85
CA TYR A 229 10.89 29.36 -4.63
C TYR A 229 9.81 28.38 -5.12
N LEU A 230 10.19 27.27 -5.77
CA LEU A 230 9.24 26.29 -6.26
C LEU A 230 8.58 25.50 -5.13
N TRP A 231 9.27 25.38 -3.99
CA TRP A 231 8.81 24.62 -2.84
C TRP A 231 7.48 25.11 -2.27
N THR A 232 7.26 26.42 -2.23
CA THR A 232 5.97 26.98 -1.80
C THR A 232 4.83 26.47 -2.68
N GLY A 233 5.02 26.46 -4.01
CA GLY A 233 4.01 25.93 -4.92
C GLY A 233 3.82 24.41 -4.81
N ILE A 234 4.90 23.68 -4.50
CA ILE A 234 4.89 22.23 -4.31
C ILE A 234 4.15 21.83 -3.03
N PHE A 235 4.35 22.52 -1.91
CA PHE A 235 3.61 22.25 -0.67
C PHE A 235 2.19 22.84 -0.71
N ASP A 236 1.97 23.94 -1.43
CA ASP A 236 0.65 24.48 -1.72
C ASP A 236 -0.29 23.44 -2.37
N ILE A 237 0.24 22.55 -3.23
CA ILE A 237 -0.56 21.45 -3.82
C ILE A 237 -1.14 20.54 -2.72
N LEU A 238 -0.31 20.13 -1.75
CA LEU A 238 -0.75 19.28 -0.64
C LEU A 238 -1.72 20.02 0.27
N ASN A 239 -1.44 21.28 0.59
CA ASN A 239 -2.32 22.11 1.41
C ASN A 239 -3.71 22.24 0.76
N CYS A 240 -3.75 22.54 -0.53
CA CYS A 240 -4.98 22.59 -1.31
C CYS A 240 -5.75 21.25 -1.27
N GLU A 241 -5.08 20.10 -1.43
CA GLU A 241 -5.74 18.79 -1.33
C GLU A 241 -6.34 18.51 0.05
N ILE A 242 -5.78 19.06 1.13
CA ILE A 242 -6.32 18.86 2.48
C ILE A 242 -7.47 19.84 2.76
N THR A 243 -7.30 21.12 2.39
CA THR A 243 -8.21 22.20 2.82
C THR A 243 -9.37 22.46 1.87
N GLU A 244 -9.20 22.22 0.57
CA GLU A 244 -10.17 22.61 -0.46
C GLU A 244 -10.84 21.41 -1.15
N ASN A 245 -10.31 20.19 -0.99
CA ASN A 245 -10.92 18.98 -1.54
C ASN A 245 -11.89 18.35 -0.51
N PRO A 246 -13.20 18.24 -0.81
CA PRO A 246 -14.19 17.68 0.12
C PRO A 246 -13.99 16.17 0.39
N GLU A 247 -13.28 15.45 -0.48
CA GLU A 247 -12.93 14.05 -0.30
C GLU A 247 -11.49 13.85 -0.79
N ILE A 248 -10.55 13.87 0.15
CA ILE A 248 -9.11 13.79 -0.11
C ILE A 248 -8.77 12.63 -1.06
N ASP A 249 -7.99 12.95 -2.10
CA ASP A 249 -7.49 11.96 -3.05
C ASP A 249 -6.24 11.27 -2.48
N MET A 250 -6.48 10.18 -1.76
CA MET A 250 -5.44 9.48 -0.99
C MET A 250 -4.44 8.73 -1.88
N GLU A 251 -4.86 8.26 -3.06
CA GLU A 251 -3.94 7.66 -4.03
C GLU A 251 -3.02 8.73 -4.61
N PHE A 252 -3.56 9.90 -4.93
CA PHE A 252 -2.76 11.05 -5.34
C PHE A 252 -1.74 11.44 -4.26
N ILE A 253 -2.11 11.59 -2.99
CA ILE A 253 -1.16 11.93 -1.91
C ILE A 253 -0.03 10.90 -1.81
N LYS A 254 -0.36 9.61 -1.91
CA LYS A 254 0.66 8.54 -1.89
C LYS A 254 1.62 8.69 -3.07
N ALA A 255 1.11 8.83 -4.29
CA ALA A 255 1.95 9.01 -5.48
C ALA A 255 2.76 10.32 -5.41
N TYR A 256 2.14 11.41 -4.97
CA TYR A 256 2.77 12.71 -4.84
C TYR A 256 3.93 12.68 -3.84
N THR A 257 3.74 12.09 -2.67
CA THR A 257 4.80 11.99 -1.65
C THR A 257 5.89 10.98 -2.03
N SER A 258 5.51 9.77 -2.43
CA SER A 258 6.47 8.68 -2.66
C SER A 258 7.15 8.69 -4.03
N GLU A 259 6.52 9.24 -5.07
CA GLU A 259 7.09 9.28 -6.43
C GLU A 259 7.55 10.69 -6.79
N PHE A 260 6.68 11.70 -6.65
CA PHE A 260 6.99 13.07 -7.09
C PHE A 260 8.00 13.76 -6.15
N LEU A 261 7.66 13.95 -4.88
CA LEU A 261 8.50 14.68 -3.92
C LEU A 261 9.83 13.97 -3.66
N PHE A 262 9.81 12.64 -3.53
CA PHE A 262 11.02 11.86 -3.38
C PHE A 262 11.95 12.00 -4.59
N ARG A 263 11.40 11.98 -5.82
CA ARG A 263 12.22 12.17 -7.04
C ARG A 263 12.86 13.55 -7.10
N VAL A 264 12.14 14.59 -6.69
CA VAL A 264 12.69 15.95 -6.62
C VAL A 264 13.82 16.02 -5.59
N ASN A 265 13.60 15.49 -4.38
CA ASN A 265 14.63 15.39 -3.34
C ASN A 265 15.87 14.65 -3.84
N LYS A 266 15.64 13.48 -4.45
CA LYS A 266 16.69 12.66 -5.04
C LYS A 266 17.53 13.46 -6.03
N LYS A 267 16.89 14.19 -6.96
CA LYS A 267 17.61 15.00 -7.95
C LYS A 267 18.48 16.09 -7.31
N ILE A 268 17.98 16.74 -6.26
CA ILE A 268 18.71 17.79 -5.52
C ILE A 268 19.93 17.21 -4.81
N ILE A 269 19.77 16.04 -4.19
CA ILE A 269 20.83 15.31 -3.52
C ILE A 269 21.86 14.80 -4.53
N ASP A 270 21.40 14.27 -5.68
CA ASP A 270 22.25 13.75 -6.74
C ASP A 270 23.17 14.81 -7.35
N GLU A 271 22.69 16.05 -7.44
CA GLU A 271 23.41 17.22 -7.98
C GLU A 271 24.17 18.03 -6.91
N ASP A 272 24.23 17.53 -5.66
CA ASP A 272 24.85 18.18 -4.50
C ASP A 272 24.40 19.65 -4.33
N ASP A 273 23.09 19.89 -4.43
CA ASP A 273 22.50 21.23 -4.33
C ASP A 273 21.95 21.52 -2.93
N PHE A 274 22.88 21.67 -1.98
CA PHE A 274 22.55 21.88 -0.56
C PHE A 274 21.67 23.11 -0.31
N GLU A 275 21.80 24.18 -1.11
CA GLU A 275 20.99 25.39 -0.94
C GLU A 275 19.52 25.15 -1.27
N SER A 276 19.22 24.35 -2.29
CA SER A 276 17.84 23.97 -2.61
C SER A 276 17.24 23.03 -1.59
N PHE A 277 18.04 22.09 -1.08
CA PHE A 277 17.65 21.21 0.01
C PHE A 277 17.32 22.01 1.28
N LYS A 278 18.21 22.92 1.68
CA LYS A 278 17.99 23.81 2.81
C LYS A 278 16.72 24.66 2.66
N LYS A 279 16.45 25.15 1.45
CA LYS A 279 15.23 25.90 1.16
C LYS A 279 13.98 25.04 1.25
N GLU A 280 14.04 23.79 0.83
CA GLU A 280 12.96 22.83 1.04
C GLU A 280 12.63 22.67 2.52
N ILE A 281 13.66 22.39 3.35
CA ILE A 281 13.48 22.19 4.78
C ILE A 281 12.92 23.45 5.43
N GLN A 282 13.40 24.63 5.01
CA GLN A 282 12.87 25.90 5.45
C GLN A 282 11.40 26.08 5.09
N THR A 283 11.03 25.83 3.83
CA THR A 283 9.66 25.95 3.37
C THR A 283 8.76 24.95 4.09
N TYR A 284 9.19 23.70 4.26
CA TYR A 284 8.48 22.70 5.05
C TYR A 284 8.24 23.23 6.47
N SER A 285 9.29 23.64 7.19
CA SER A 285 9.18 24.08 8.58
C SER A 285 8.30 25.34 8.76
N VAL A 286 8.15 26.18 7.74
CA VAL A 286 7.32 27.40 7.79
C VAL A 286 5.88 27.16 7.32
N GLU A 287 5.71 26.37 6.27
CA GLU A 287 4.43 26.15 5.58
C GLU A 287 3.73 24.84 5.98
N ASN A 288 4.33 24.07 6.90
CA ASN A 288 3.74 22.84 7.45
C ASN A 288 2.43 23.16 8.21
N THR A 289 1.33 23.28 7.47
CA THR A 289 -0.01 23.47 8.04
C THR A 289 -0.65 22.18 8.49
N TRP A 290 -0.10 21.01 8.12
CA TRP A 290 -0.60 19.71 8.57
C TRP A 290 -0.07 19.32 9.94
N GLY A 291 1.05 19.89 10.41
CA GLY A 291 1.57 19.73 11.77
C GLY A 291 2.35 18.43 12.01
N ASN A 292 2.81 18.26 13.25
CA ASN A 292 3.48 17.05 13.72
C ASN A 292 2.45 15.93 13.98
N PRO A 293 2.63 14.71 13.45
CA PRO A 293 1.70 13.59 13.66
C PRO A 293 1.32 13.35 15.11
N LYS A 294 2.29 13.44 16.04
CA LYS A 294 2.06 13.22 17.47
C LYS A 294 1.16 14.31 18.07
N SER A 295 1.42 15.57 17.73
CA SER A 295 0.60 16.69 18.18
C SER A 295 -0.84 16.58 17.66
N ILE A 296 -1.02 16.17 16.40
CA ILE A 296 -2.36 15.94 15.82
C ILE A 296 -3.07 14.78 16.52
N GLN A 297 -2.37 13.66 16.76
CA GLN A 297 -2.92 12.53 17.52
C GLN A 297 -3.37 12.97 18.92
N GLU A 298 -2.54 13.72 19.64
CA GLU A 298 -2.86 14.24 20.96
C GLU A 298 -4.04 15.21 20.92
N GLU A 299 -4.12 16.12 19.94
CA GLU A 299 -5.25 17.03 19.74
C GLU A 299 -6.56 16.26 19.53
N ILE A 300 -6.58 15.31 18.58
CA ILE A 300 -7.77 14.49 18.30
C ILE A 300 -8.21 13.76 19.56
N LEU A 301 -7.28 13.12 20.27
CA LEU A 301 -7.62 12.32 21.45
C LEU A 301 -8.07 13.18 22.64
N GLN A 302 -7.49 14.37 22.81
CA GLN A 302 -7.96 15.33 23.81
C GLN A 302 -9.38 15.78 23.51
N ASP A 303 -9.69 16.09 22.25
CA ASP A 303 -11.04 16.52 21.84
C ASP A 303 -12.05 15.39 22.08
N ILE A 304 -11.73 14.15 21.68
CA ILE A 304 -12.60 12.98 21.92
C ILE A 304 -12.77 12.73 23.44
N ALA A 305 -11.69 12.82 24.22
CA ALA A 305 -11.75 12.63 25.66
C ALA A 305 -12.60 13.71 26.35
N LEU A 306 -12.48 14.98 25.95
CA LEU A 306 -13.28 16.08 26.48
C LEU A 306 -14.77 15.86 26.25
N GLU A 307 -15.14 15.38 25.06
CA GLU A 307 -16.53 15.02 24.76
C GLU A 307 -17.01 13.85 25.63
N GLN A 308 -16.17 12.82 25.78
CA GLN A 308 -16.48 11.71 26.68
C GLN A 308 -16.77 12.22 28.10
N PHE A 309 -15.91 13.10 28.65
CA PHE A 309 -16.11 13.69 29.98
C PHE A 309 -17.34 14.60 30.08
N GLN A 310 -17.61 15.41 29.06
CA GLN A 310 -18.74 16.34 29.04
C GLN A 310 -20.08 15.61 29.05
N PHE A 311 -20.18 14.49 28.34
CA PHE A 311 -21.42 13.73 28.21
C PHE A 311 -21.51 12.53 29.18
N LEU A 312 -20.42 12.18 29.87
CA LEU A 312 -20.35 11.11 30.89
C LEU A 312 -21.52 11.11 31.89
N PRO A 313 -21.95 12.27 32.45
CA PRO A 313 -23.06 12.32 33.41
C PRO A 313 -24.41 11.89 32.83
N LEU A 314 -24.60 11.96 31.51
CA LEU A 314 -25.84 11.54 30.84
C LEU A 314 -25.96 10.01 30.77
N PHE A 315 -24.83 9.30 30.75
CA PHE A 315 -24.78 7.84 30.57
C PHE A 315 -24.47 7.09 31.87
N ALA A 316 -24.01 7.78 32.91
CA ALA A 316 -23.61 7.18 34.19
C ALA A 316 -24.74 6.38 34.90
N SER A 317 -26.00 6.62 34.53
CA SER A 317 -27.16 5.89 35.04
C SER A 317 -27.38 4.53 34.34
N ASP A 318 -26.84 4.32 33.14
CA ASP A 318 -26.90 3.07 32.38
C ASP A 318 -25.48 2.49 32.21
N THR A 319 -25.12 1.57 33.12
CA THR A 319 -23.79 0.97 33.18
C THR A 319 -23.43 0.16 31.94
N THR A 320 -24.41 -0.38 31.22
CA THR A 320 -24.17 -1.19 30.01
C THR A 320 -23.78 -0.27 28.85
N LYS A 321 -24.54 0.81 28.64
CA LYS A 321 -24.25 1.80 27.59
C LYS A 321 -22.95 2.55 27.84
N TYR A 322 -22.70 2.93 29.09
CA TYR A 322 -21.43 3.56 29.46
C TYR A 322 -20.23 2.67 29.08
N SER A 323 -20.34 1.36 29.35
CA SER A 323 -19.29 0.40 28.99
C SER A 323 -19.08 0.31 27.47
N GLN A 324 -20.16 0.29 26.67
CA GLN A 324 -20.08 0.27 25.20
C GLN A 324 -19.41 1.52 24.62
N ILE A 325 -19.79 2.71 25.10
CA ILE A 325 -19.18 3.98 24.66
C ILE A 325 -17.70 4.02 25.05
N LYS A 326 -17.36 3.53 26.24
CA LYS A 326 -15.97 3.44 26.70
C LYS A 326 -15.13 2.47 25.86
N GLU A 327 -15.69 1.31 25.47
CA GLU A 327 -15.01 0.37 24.57
C GLU A 327 -14.73 1.00 23.20
N LYS A 328 -15.70 1.72 22.61
CA LYS A 328 -15.49 2.44 21.34
C LYS A 328 -14.42 3.53 21.44
N TYR A 329 -14.39 4.26 22.55
CA TYR A 329 -13.33 5.23 22.83
C TYR A 329 -11.94 4.57 22.87
N LEU A 330 -11.80 3.45 23.59
CA LEU A 330 -10.52 2.73 23.69
C LEU A 330 -10.08 2.17 22.34
N LEU A 331 -11.03 1.71 21.51
CA LEU A 331 -10.76 1.29 20.14
C LEU A 331 -10.29 2.47 19.27
N LEU A 332 -10.93 3.64 19.37
CA LEU A 332 -10.49 4.84 18.66
C LEU A 332 -9.10 5.29 19.09
N GLU A 333 -8.83 5.29 20.40
CA GLU A 333 -7.51 5.61 20.94
C GLU A 333 -6.44 4.69 20.37
N TYR A 334 -6.72 3.38 20.33
CA TYR A 334 -5.86 2.38 19.70
C TYR A 334 -5.64 2.66 18.21
N LEU A 335 -6.71 2.87 17.44
CA LEU A 335 -6.61 3.11 16.00
C LEU A 335 -5.79 4.36 15.70
N ILE A 336 -6.00 5.43 16.48
CA ILE A 336 -5.31 6.71 16.29
C ILE A 336 -3.85 6.63 16.74
N LYS A 337 -3.52 6.02 17.89
CA LYS A 337 -2.13 5.95 18.40
C LYS A 337 -1.27 4.88 17.73
N GLU A 338 -1.85 3.71 17.48
CA GLU A 338 -1.10 2.51 17.14
C GLU A 338 -1.24 2.10 15.66
N GLN A 339 -2.43 2.26 15.08
CA GLN A 339 -2.70 1.77 13.71
C GLN A 339 -2.52 2.83 12.63
N SER A 340 -2.76 4.12 12.91
CA SER A 340 -2.71 5.20 11.93
C SER A 340 -1.36 5.37 11.21
N VAL A 341 -0.26 4.91 11.82
CA VAL A 341 1.09 4.90 11.23
C VAL A 341 1.24 3.81 10.15
N LYS A 342 0.45 2.74 10.21
CA LYS A 342 0.61 1.55 9.34
C LYS A 342 0.20 1.85 7.91
N ASP A 343 -1.05 2.26 7.68
CA ASP A 343 -1.55 2.55 6.34
C ASP A 343 -2.82 3.44 6.32
N HIS A 344 -3.28 3.74 5.10
CA HIS A 344 -4.49 4.51 4.89
C HIS A 344 -5.76 3.77 5.34
N SER A 345 -5.82 2.44 5.20
CA SER A 345 -6.98 1.66 5.67
C SER A 345 -7.18 1.83 7.16
N ALA A 346 -6.11 1.88 7.95
CA ALA A 346 -6.19 2.15 9.39
C ALA A 346 -6.83 3.53 9.69
N ILE A 347 -6.47 4.57 8.94
CA ILE A 347 -7.08 5.90 9.09
C ILE A 347 -8.53 5.90 8.63
N GLN A 348 -8.87 5.20 7.55
CA GLN A 348 -10.26 5.07 7.11
C GLN A 348 -11.11 4.31 8.13
N THR A 349 -10.56 3.25 8.73
CA THR A 349 -11.19 2.54 9.85
C THR A 349 -11.40 3.48 11.03
N ALA A 350 -10.39 4.29 11.40
CA ALA A 350 -10.53 5.29 12.45
C ALA A 350 -11.64 6.31 12.14
N ILE A 351 -11.74 6.82 10.91
CA ILE A 351 -12.81 7.74 10.49
C ILE A 351 -14.19 7.07 10.58
N ASN A 352 -14.30 5.81 10.14
CA ASN A 352 -15.56 5.07 10.18
C ASN A 352 -16.02 4.82 11.62
N GLU A 353 -15.12 4.31 12.47
CA GLU A 353 -15.37 4.08 13.90
C GLU A 353 -15.69 5.39 14.62
N TYR A 354 -15.05 6.50 14.22
CA TYR A 354 -15.28 7.81 14.79
C TYR A 354 -16.67 8.34 14.45
N THR A 355 -17.07 8.17 13.19
CA THR A 355 -18.40 8.53 12.71
C THR A 355 -19.48 7.71 13.43
N GLU A 356 -19.24 6.42 13.65
CA GLU A 356 -20.14 5.55 14.41
C GLU A 356 -20.23 5.99 15.87
N TYR A 357 -19.09 6.24 16.53
CA TYR A 357 -19.03 6.78 17.89
C TYR A 357 -19.85 8.07 18.04
N LYS A 358 -19.71 9.01 17.10
CA LYS A 358 -20.47 10.27 17.10
C LYS A 358 -21.96 10.08 16.90
N ASN A 359 -22.35 9.20 15.99
CA ASN A 359 -23.76 8.90 15.74
C ASN A 359 -24.44 8.31 16.98
N ASP A 360 -23.76 7.40 17.68
CA ASP A 360 -24.25 6.82 18.93
C ASP A 360 -24.38 7.90 20.02
N LEU A 361 -23.37 8.75 20.17
CA LEU A 361 -23.38 9.85 21.13
C LEU A 361 -24.52 10.84 20.84
N GLU A 362 -24.74 11.22 19.57
CA GLU A 362 -25.86 12.07 19.15
C GLU A 362 -27.22 11.43 19.46
N CYS A 363 -27.38 10.12 19.19
CA CYS A 363 -28.62 9.40 19.47
C CYS A 363 -28.94 9.39 20.97
N GLU A 364 -27.94 9.14 21.80
CA GLU A 364 -28.13 9.07 23.25
C GLU A 364 -28.36 10.45 23.88
N ILE A 365 -27.72 11.51 23.37
CA ILE A 365 -27.99 12.89 23.80
C ILE A 365 -29.44 13.29 23.46
N LYS A 366 -29.92 12.94 22.27
CA LYS A 366 -31.32 13.18 21.87
C LYS A 366 -32.32 12.39 22.72
N ALA A 367 -31.97 11.18 23.15
CA ALA A 367 -32.80 10.37 24.03
C ALA A 367 -32.84 10.93 25.47
N SER A 368 -31.74 11.53 25.92
CA SER A 368 -31.58 12.02 27.30
C SER A 368 -32.10 13.44 27.53
N LEU A 369 -32.09 14.30 26.51
CA LEU A 369 -32.53 15.69 26.60
C LEU A 369 -33.91 15.89 25.96
N LYS A 370 -34.82 16.58 26.66
CA LYS A 370 -36.12 17.00 26.08
C LYS A 370 -35.90 18.08 25.00
N THR A 371 -36.69 18.05 23.93
CA THR A 371 -36.62 19.00 22.80
C THR A 371 -36.66 20.47 23.26
N GLY A 372 -35.68 21.27 22.83
CA GLY A 372 -35.54 22.70 23.11
C GLY A 372 -34.25 23.29 22.50
N ASP A 373 -34.04 24.60 22.60
CA ASP A 373 -32.91 25.32 21.97
C ASP A 373 -31.51 24.79 22.38
N ASN A 374 -31.38 24.31 23.62
CA ASN A 374 -30.13 23.71 24.12
C ASN A 374 -29.75 22.40 23.39
N LEU A 375 -30.74 21.57 23.00
CA LEU A 375 -30.47 20.34 22.26
C LEU A 375 -29.95 20.67 20.86
N THR A 376 -30.53 21.68 20.21
CA THR A 376 -30.09 22.14 18.87
C THR A 376 -28.68 22.70 18.90
N ALA A 377 -28.32 23.44 19.95
CA ALA A 377 -26.96 23.96 20.14
C ALA A 377 -25.92 22.85 20.34
N ILE A 378 -26.19 21.90 21.25
CA ILE A 378 -25.28 20.76 21.53
C ILE A 378 -25.10 19.87 20.29
N VAL A 379 -26.18 19.55 19.59
CA VAL A 379 -26.10 18.75 18.34
C VAL A 379 -25.37 19.54 17.24
N GLY A 380 -25.53 20.86 17.19
CA GLY A 380 -24.78 21.72 16.26
C GLY A 380 -23.27 21.71 16.53
N GLU A 381 -22.88 21.81 17.80
CA GLU A 381 -21.48 21.75 18.24
C GLU A 381 -20.85 20.38 17.94
N LEU A 382 -21.55 19.28 18.23
CA LEU A 382 -21.09 17.92 17.89
C LEU A 382 -20.83 17.72 16.41
N LYS A 383 -21.66 18.31 15.53
CA LYS A 383 -21.48 18.23 14.07
C LYS A 383 -20.31 19.09 13.58
N ALA A 384 -20.14 20.27 14.18
CA ALA A 384 -19.02 21.16 13.89
C ALA A 384 -17.69 20.51 14.28
N ASN A 385 -17.61 19.95 15.49
CA ASN A 385 -16.49 19.15 15.95
C ASN A 385 -16.25 18.00 14.97
N SER A 386 -17.25 17.16 14.69
CA SER A 386 -17.07 15.98 13.82
C SER A 386 -16.41 16.30 12.48
N SER A 387 -16.73 17.47 11.89
CA SER A 387 -16.09 17.93 10.65
C SER A 387 -14.62 18.30 10.85
N ARG A 388 -14.28 18.95 11.97
CA ARG A 388 -12.90 19.27 12.38
C ARG A 388 -12.09 18.01 12.68
N GLU A 389 -12.61 17.04 13.41
CA GLU A 389 -11.81 15.84 13.72
C GLU A 389 -11.61 14.93 12.51
N ILE A 390 -12.59 14.85 11.59
CA ILE A 390 -12.40 14.18 10.29
C ILE A 390 -11.30 14.89 9.49
N PHE A 391 -11.29 16.23 9.50
CA PHE A 391 -10.21 17.01 8.89
C PHE A 391 -8.85 16.74 9.56
N ASN A 392 -8.79 16.65 10.89
CA ASN A 392 -7.57 16.34 11.63
C ASN A 392 -7.06 14.92 11.36
N LEU A 393 -7.95 13.91 11.28
CA LEU A 393 -7.60 12.52 10.91
C LEU A 393 -7.03 12.43 9.49
N ASN A 394 -7.58 13.22 8.58
CA ASN A 394 -7.08 13.37 7.22
C ASN A 394 -5.71 14.09 7.17
N SER A 395 -5.55 15.15 7.95
CA SER A 395 -4.27 15.87 8.09
C SER A 395 -3.19 14.98 8.70
N LEU A 396 -3.57 14.11 9.64
CA LEU A 396 -2.70 13.10 10.24
C LEU A 396 -2.13 12.15 9.19
N PHE A 397 -2.92 11.73 8.19
CA PHE A 397 -2.42 10.91 7.08
C PHE A 397 -1.32 11.63 6.29
N VAL A 398 -1.54 12.90 5.93
CA VAL A 398 -0.56 13.68 5.16
C VAL A 398 0.68 13.93 5.99
N ALA A 399 0.53 14.30 7.25
CA ALA A 399 1.64 14.47 8.18
C ALA A 399 2.49 13.19 8.26
N PHE A 400 1.86 12.01 8.42
CA PHE A 400 2.60 10.74 8.39
C PHE A 400 3.34 10.51 7.08
N LYS A 401 2.71 10.80 5.93
CA LYS A 401 3.34 10.61 4.62
C LYS A 401 4.52 11.54 4.40
N MET A 402 4.42 12.78 4.86
CA MET A 402 5.50 13.76 4.78
C MET A 402 6.68 13.40 5.70
N HIS A 403 6.42 13.07 6.95
CA HIS A 403 7.48 12.63 7.86
C HIS A 403 8.10 11.30 7.42
N GLN A 404 7.32 10.39 6.84
CA GLN A 404 7.82 9.17 6.21
C GLN A 404 8.73 9.47 5.01
N LEU A 405 8.33 10.41 4.13
CA LEU A 405 9.16 10.87 3.02
C LEU A 405 10.51 11.36 3.51
N PHE A 406 10.55 12.25 4.51
CA PHE A 406 11.81 12.78 5.02
C PHE A 406 12.64 11.74 5.78
N PHE A 407 12.01 10.73 6.38
CA PHE A 407 12.72 9.57 6.90
C PHE A 407 13.43 8.78 5.78
N ILE A 408 12.74 8.56 4.65
CA ILE A 408 13.29 7.93 3.45
C ILE A 408 14.40 8.79 2.81
N VAL A 409 14.23 10.11 2.75
CA VAL A 409 15.26 11.05 2.28
C VAL A 409 16.51 10.96 3.15
N GLY A 410 16.35 10.87 4.47
CA GLY A 410 17.45 10.63 5.40
C GLY A 410 18.21 9.33 5.12
N ALA A 411 17.49 8.24 4.89
CA ALA A 411 18.09 6.98 4.44
C ALA A 411 18.80 7.11 3.08
N TYR A 412 18.28 7.94 2.16
CA TYR A 412 18.96 8.19 0.90
C TYR A 412 20.29 8.91 1.04
N LEU A 413 20.35 9.89 1.93
CA LEU A 413 21.60 10.59 2.24
C LEU A 413 22.66 9.62 2.77
N VAL A 414 22.28 8.72 3.68
CA VAL A 414 23.17 7.65 4.18
C VAL A 414 23.64 6.74 3.05
N PHE A 415 22.75 6.35 2.15
CA PHE A 415 23.13 5.54 0.99
C PHE A 415 24.17 6.26 0.10
N ARG A 416 23.99 7.54 -0.19
CA ARG A 416 24.93 8.35 -0.99
C ARG A 416 26.30 8.53 -0.31
N GLU A 417 26.33 8.61 1.03
CA GLU A 417 27.59 8.58 1.79
C GLU A 417 28.32 7.24 1.61
N GLN A 418 27.58 6.12 1.68
CA GLN A 418 28.15 4.77 1.54
C GLN A 418 28.72 4.51 0.14
N GLU A 419 28.20 5.19 -0.88
CA GLU A 419 28.77 5.18 -2.24
C GLU A 419 29.99 6.11 -2.39
N GLY A 420 30.23 7.01 -1.43
CA GLY A 420 31.35 7.97 -1.41
C GLY A 420 31.08 9.25 -2.21
N ASP A 421 29.83 9.49 -2.59
CA ASP A 421 29.44 10.54 -3.55
C ASP A 421 28.92 11.84 -2.91
N LEU A 422 28.73 11.86 -1.59
CA LEU A 422 28.15 12.98 -0.85
C LEU A 422 28.67 13.00 0.59
N LYS A 423 28.69 14.18 1.22
CA LYS A 423 28.83 14.34 2.68
C LYS A 423 27.47 14.49 3.35
N ALA A 424 26.81 13.38 3.62
CA ALA A 424 25.47 13.27 4.16
C ALA A 424 25.28 13.99 5.50
N GLN A 425 26.32 14.10 6.33
CA GLN A 425 26.23 14.72 7.67
C GLN A 425 25.70 16.17 7.58
N THR A 426 26.10 16.91 6.54
CA THR A 426 25.66 18.30 6.34
C THR A 426 24.15 18.38 6.08
N TYR A 427 23.64 17.49 5.22
CA TYR A 427 22.22 17.40 4.88
C TYR A 427 21.39 16.86 6.05
N ILE A 428 21.87 15.81 6.71
CA ILE A 428 21.22 15.20 7.88
C ILE A 428 21.10 16.24 9.01
N LYS A 429 22.14 17.02 9.25
CA LYS A 429 22.09 18.09 10.24
C LYS A 429 21.03 19.14 9.90
N GLU A 430 20.87 19.51 8.64
CA GLU A 430 19.81 20.42 8.21
C GLU A 430 18.42 19.79 8.44
N LEU A 431 18.22 18.51 8.13
CA LEU A 431 16.96 17.81 8.44
C LEU A 431 16.64 17.86 9.93
N TRP A 432 17.64 17.65 10.78
CA TRP A 432 17.48 17.47 12.22
C TRP A 432 17.38 18.79 13.00
N GLU A 433 18.13 19.81 12.56
CA GLU A 433 18.43 21.01 13.36
C GLU A 433 17.98 22.32 12.72
N HIS A 434 17.29 22.29 11.56
CA HIS A 434 16.86 23.53 10.88
C HIS A 434 16.15 24.52 11.82
N THR A 435 15.29 23.99 12.70
CA THR A 435 14.50 24.77 13.66
C THR A 435 15.18 24.89 15.03
N GLU A 436 16.36 24.34 15.23
CA GLU A 436 17.07 24.47 16.50
C GLU A 436 17.78 25.82 16.57
N SER A 437 17.32 26.65 17.51
CA SER A 437 17.98 27.93 17.72
C SER A 437 19.32 27.74 18.42
N LYS A 438 20.35 28.48 18.00
CA LYS A 438 21.64 28.54 18.71
C LYS A 438 21.54 29.19 20.10
N ASN A 439 20.39 29.76 20.46
CA ASN A 439 20.15 30.41 21.74
C ASN A 439 19.05 29.66 22.51
N PRO A 440 19.37 28.92 23.59
CA PRO A 440 18.45 28.04 24.31
C PRO A 440 17.21 28.73 24.92
N HIS A 441 17.14 30.07 24.89
CA HIS A 441 15.98 30.85 25.33
C HIS A 441 14.98 31.20 24.22
N THR A 442 15.23 30.79 22.97
CA THR A 442 14.33 31.07 21.85
C THR A 442 13.26 29.99 21.77
N ILE A 443 11.99 30.38 21.89
CA ILE A 443 10.86 29.49 21.59
C ILE A 443 10.76 29.39 20.08
N ASN A 444 11.00 28.20 19.51
CA ASN A 444 10.71 27.95 18.10
C ASN A 444 9.35 27.25 17.98
N ILE A 445 8.49 27.79 17.11
CA ILE A 445 7.14 27.28 16.83
C ILE A 445 7.16 26.35 15.61
N ASN A 446 8.27 26.33 14.86
CA ASN A 446 8.42 25.52 13.65
C ASN A 446 8.93 24.12 13.98
N ASP A 447 8.35 23.13 13.33
CA ASP A 447 8.76 21.73 13.46
C ASP A 447 9.82 21.33 12.42
N SER A 448 10.71 20.41 12.82
CA SER A 448 11.61 19.72 11.89
C SER A 448 10.84 18.66 11.09
N PRO A 449 11.25 18.36 9.84
CA PRO A 449 10.68 17.24 9.07
C PRO A 449 10.92 15.86 9.68
N VAL A 450 11.84 15.70 10.64
CA VAL A 450 12.13 14.41 11.28
C VAL A 450 11.61 14.41 12.71
N LEU A 451 10.77 13.41 13.03
CA LEU A 451 10.24 13.22 14.36
C LEU A 451 11.15 12.29 15.18
N PHE A 452 11.76 12.82 16.25
CA PHE A 452 12.57 12.04 17.20
C PHE A 452 11.69 11.46 18.32
N ASP A 453 10.78 10.55 17.95
CA ASP A 453 10.00 9.77 18.90
C ASP A 453 10.33 8.27 18.69
N PRO A 454 10.88 7.58 19.70
CA PRO A 454 11.30 6.19 19.58
C PRO A 454 10.20 5.24 19.10
N SER A 455 8.98 5.40 19.63
CA SER A 455 7.82 4.58 19.25
C SER A 455 7.47 4.83 17.79
N TRP A 456 7.39 6.09 17.38
CA TRP A 456 7.13 6.48 16.00
C TRP A 456 8.23 5.99 15.04
N LEU A 457 9.51 6.25 15.33
CA LEU A 457 10.64 5.84 14.49
C LEU A 457 10.65 4.33 14.28
N THR A 458 10.38 3.57 15.34
CA THR A 458 10.37 2.10 15.28
C THR A 458 9.13 1.61 14.51
N LYS A 459 7.96 2.23 14.71
CA LYS A 459 6.75 1.95 13.92
C LYS A 459 6.92 2.32 12.44
N VAL A 460 7.60 3.41 12.09
CA VAL A 460 7.88 3.76 10.69
C VAL A 460 8.85 2.77 10.06
N LEU A 461 9.90 2.36 10.78
CA LEU A 461 10.82 1.33 10.31
C LEU A 461 10.10 0.00 10.05
N PHE A 462 9.22 -0.43 10.96
CA PHE A 462 8.56 -1.73 10.85
C PHE A 462 7.33 -1.70 9.94
N TYR A 463 6.50 -0.66 10.02
CA TYR A 463 5.18 -0.63 9.41
C TYR A 463 5.00 0.41 8.30
N GLY A 464 5.95 1.33 8.12
CA GLY A 464 5.83 2.58 7.35
C GLY A 464 5.08 2.48 6.02
N GLY A 465 3.75 2.54 6.05
CA GLY A 465 2.91 2.85 4.90
C GLY A 465 2.49 1.72 3.97
N SER A 466 2.85 0.45 4.22
CA SER A 466 2.36 -0.67 3.39
C SER A 466 1.44 -1.65 4.13
N GLY A 467 1.23 -1.44 5.44
CA GLY A 467 0.53 -2.40 6.30
C GLY A 467 1.29 -3.72 6.49
N VAL A 468 2.58 -3.80 6.12
CA VAL A 468 3.37 -5.04 6.14
C VAL A 468 4.29 -5.09 7.37
N ARG A 469 4.48 -6.31 7.91
CA ARG A 469 5.21 -6.69 9.14
C ARG A 469 6.70 -6.27 9.21
N TYR A 470 7.27 -5.79 8.13
CA TYR A 470 8.60 -5.19 8.10
C TYR A 470 8.80 -4.52 6.73
N PHE A 471 8.62 -3.19 6.68
CA PHE A 471 8.70 -2.40 5.45
C PHE A 471 9.95 -2.72 4.58
N PRO A 472 11.17 -2.88 5.12
CA PRO A 472 12.37 -3.13 4.32
C PRO A 472 12.44 -4.47 3.56
N LYS A 473 11.79 -5.55 4.04
CA LYS A 473 11.94 -6.91 3.46
C LYS A 473 11.05 -7.18 2.23
N MET A 474 10.24 -6.22 1.78
CA MET A 474 9.36 -6.38 0.61
C MET A 474 9.85 -5.58 -0.60
N GLY A 475 9.83 -6.21 -1.79
CA GLY A 475 10.10 -5.61 -3.10
C GLY A 475 9.10 -4.51 -3.55
N LYS A 476 8.47 -3.78 -2.63
CA LYS A 476 7.85 -2.48 -2.92
C LYS A 476 8.86 -1.33 -2.79
N LEU A 477 9.93 -1.53 -2.02
CA LEU A 477 11.08 -0.63 -2.04
C LEU A 477 11.70 -0.57 -3.44
N THR A 478 11.72 -1.65 -4.23
CA THR A 478 12.33 -1.63 -5.56
C THR A 478 11.76 -0.51 -6.44
N LEU A 479 10.46 -0.21 -6.46
CA LEU A 479 9.96 0.87 -7.35
C LEU A 479 10.45 2.30 -6.98
N ILE A 480 10.65 2.59 -5.68
CA ILE A 480 11.14 3.90 -5.20
C ILE A 480 12.69 3.92 -5.19
N PHE A 481 13.29 2.75 -4.96
CA PHE A 481 14.71 2.53 -4.72
C PHE A 481 15.36 1.65 -5.80
N ASP A 482 14.85 1.61 -7.05
CA ASP A 482 15.37 0.76 -8.14
C ASP A 482 16.86 1.03 -8.43
N THR A 483 17.38 2.14 -7.91
CA THR A 483 18.80 2.54 -7.99
C THR A 483 19.64 2.22 -6.74
N PHE A 484 19.05 1.77 -5.63
CA PHE A 484 19.78 1.53 -4.39
C PHE A 484 20.32 0.11 -4.33
N ARG A 485 21.61 0.02 -4.05
CA ARG A 485 22.22 -1.23 -3.61
C ARG A 485 21.98 -1.37 -2.11
N ASP A 486 21.06 -2.26 -1.72
CA ASP A 486 20.71 -2.56 -0.31
C ASP A 486 20.00 -1.42 0.47
N PRO A 487 18.74 -1.10 0.11
CA PRO A 487 17.97 -0.03 0.77
C PRO A 487 17.60 -0.36 2.24
N GLU A 488 17.60 -1.64 2.62
CA GLU A 488 17.33 -2.08 3.98
C GLU A 488 18.44 -1.62 4.93
N ARG A 489 19.70 -1.80 4.54
CA ARG A 489 20.85 -1.31 5.31
C ARG A 489 20.77 0.21 5.51
N ALA A 490 20.54 0.99 4.46
CA ALA A 490 20.48 2.44 4.54
C ALA A 490 19.36 2.95 5.47
N LEU A 491 18.18 2.32 5.42
CA LEU A 491 17.05 2.62 6.33
C LEU A 491 17.38 2.30 7.78
N GLN A 492 17.94 1.11 8.05
CA GLN A 492 18.33 0.71 9.41
C GLN A 492 19.43 1.63 9.94
N THR A 493 20.44 1.98 9.13
CA THR A 493 21.49 2.92 9.52
C THR A 493 20.92 4.29 9.86
N TYR A 494 20.02 4.85 9.04
CA TYR A 494 19.40 6.14 9.36
C TYR A 494 18.50 6.09 10.60
N TYR A 495 17.75 4.99 10.80
CA TYR A 495 17.01 4.73 12.04
C TYR A 495 17.92 4.76 13.26
N LEU A 496 19.06 4.07 13.22
CA LEU A 496 20.02 4.01 14.32
C LEU A 496 20.63 5.39 14.61
N LEU A 497 20.93 6.19 13.58
CA LEU A 497 21.38 7.58 13.75
C LEU A 497 20.30 8.45 14.44
N CYS A 498 19.03 8.31 14.04
CA CYS A 498 17.91 9.01 14.67
C CYS A 498 17.72 8.60 16.14
N MET A 499 17.82 7.30 16.43
CA MET A 499 17.73 6.76 17.79
C MET A 499 18.90 7.23 18.66
N THR A 500 20.11 7.24 18.11
CA THR A 500 21.32 7.75 18.78
C THR A 500 21.15 9.21 19.15
N ARG A 501 20.63 10.02 18.22
CA ARG A 501 20.33 11.42 18.48
C ARG A 501 19.32 11.60 19.61
N TYR A 502 18.23 10.84 19.60
CA TYR A 502 17.24 10.90 20.68
C TYR A 502 17.89 10.59 22.03
N LEU A 503 18.57 9.43 22.13
CA LEU A 503 19.21 8.98 23.37
C LEU A 503 20.29 9.95 23.85
N SER A 504 21.04 10.58 22.95
CA SER A 504 22.08 11.56 23.32
C SER A 504 21.53 12.78 24.08
N ARG A 505 20.23 13.08 23.91
CA ARG A 505 19.56 14.25 24.50
C ARG A 505 18.68 13.91 25.69
N THR A 506 18.47 12.62 25.98
CA THR A 506 17.65 12.17 27.10
C THR A 506 18.49 11.41 28.11
N THR A 507 18.16 11.55 29.39
CA THR A 507 18.72 10.70 30.47
C THR A 507 17.94 9.41 30.63
N GLU A 508 16.71 9.36 30.15
CA GLU A 508 15.83 8.18 30.22
C GLU A 508 15.99 7.34 28.95
N ASP A 509 16.14 6.03 29.17
CA ASP A 509 16.12 5.02 28.12
C ASP A 509 14.63 4.65 27.87
N PRO A 510 14.04 5.00 26.72
CA PRO A 510 12.64 4.74 26.43
C PRO A 510 12.41 3.23 26.30
N GLN A 511 11.32 2.74 26.86
CA GLN A 511 10.90 1.34 26.71
C GLN A 511 9.86 1.24 25.58
N ILE A 512 10.03 0.28 24.67
CA ILE A 512 9.11 0.06 23.54
C ILE A 512 8.69 -1.42 23.49
N PRO A 513 7.39 -1.76 23.36
CA PRO A 513 6.24 -0.85 23.30
C PRO A 513 6.01 -0.11 24.64
N SER A 514 5.43 1.10 24.55
CA SER A 514 5.23 2.00 25.68
C SER A 514 3.77 2.01 26.12
N GLY A 515 3.49 1.64 27.37
CA GLY A 515 2.16 1.72 27.99
C GLY A 515 1.68 0.41 28.60
N GLU A 516 0.65 0.48 29.45
CA GLU A 516 -0.08 -0.72 29.87
C GLU A 516 -1.14 -1.03 28.80
N PRO A 517 -1.15 -2.23 28.18
CA PRO A 517 -2.12 -2.55 27.14
C PRO A 517 -3.55 -2.63 27.74
N THR A 518 -4.35 -1.59 27.51
CA THR A 518 -5.75 -1.53 27.95
C THR A 518 -6.68 -2.04 26.86
N GLY A 519 -6.75 -3.36 26.68
CA GLY A 519 -7.73 -4.00 25.80
C GLY A 519 -7.14 -5.08 24.91
N ARG A 520 -8.01 -5.89 24.30
CA ARG A 520 -7.63 -7.04 23.48
C ARG A 520 -6.82 -6.64 22.24
N ASP A 521 -7.15 -5.53 21.61
CA ASP A 521 -6.48 -5.10 20.38
C ASP A 521 -5.08 -4.53 20.65
N TYR A 522 -4.91 -3.79 21.75
CA TYR A 522 -3.59 -3.37 22.25
C TYR A 522 -2.68 -4.58 22.54
N LEU A 523 -3.19 -5.58 23.27
CA LEU A 523 -2.41 -6.78 23.60
C LEU A 523 -1.90 -7.50 22.33
N LYS A 524 -2.72 -7.58 21.29
CA LYS A 524 -2.33 -8.18 20.00
C LYS A 524 -1.30 -7.34 19.26
N HIS A 525 -1.48 -6.01 19.23
CA HIS A 525 -0.52 -5.11 18.60
C HIS A 525 0.84 -5.16 19.29
N ASP A 526 0.87 -5.12 20.62
CA ASP A 526 2.12 -5.18 21.39
C ASP A 526 2.83 -6.52 21.18
N LEU A 527 2.05 -7.62 21.07
CA LEU A 527 2.60 -8.93 20.75
C LEU A 527 3.23 -8.94 19.35
N GLU A 528 2.53 -8.39 18.35
CA GLU A 528 3.05 -8.23 16.99
C GLU A 528 4.34 -7.41 16.99
N PHE A 529 4.31 -6.25 17.64
CA PHE A 529 5.44 -5.32 17.75
C PHE A 529 6.66 -5.99 18.40
N CYS A 530 6.48 -6.63 19.56
CA CYS A 530 7.56 -7.29 20.29
C CYS A 530 8.21 -8.39 19.45
N ASN A 531 7.39 -9.20 18.76
CA ASN A 531 7.90 -10.24 17.89
C ASN A 531 8.73 -9.66 16.73
N ILE A 532 8.24 -8.60 16.06
CA ILE A 532 8.99 -7.94 14.98
C ILE A 532 10.30 -7.35 15.51
N PHE A 533 10.26 -6.68 16.66
CA PHE A 533 11.45 -6.07 17.25
C PHE A 533 12.51 -7.14 17.56
N VAL A 534 12.12 -8.23 18.22
CA VAL A 534 13.02 -9.35 18.54
C VAL A 534 13.59 -9.98 17.27
N GLU A 535 12.75 -10.26 16.27
CA GLU A 535 13.16 -10.84 14.97
C GLU A 535 14.19 -9.98 14.22
N ASN A 536 14.09 -8.64 14.30
CA ASN A 536 14.97 -7.73 13.56
C ASN A 536 16.10 -7.12 14.41
N SER A 537 16.12 -7.38 15.73
CA SER A 537 17.12 -6.84 16.64
C SER A 537 18.55 -7.28 16.31
N GLU A 538 18.74 -8.48 15.76
CA GLU A 538 20.08 -8.97 15.37
C GLU A 538 20.67 -8.17 14.21
N ASP A 539 19.86 -7.87 13.19
CA ASP A 539 20.27 -7.05 12.05
C ASP A 539 20.56 -5.61 12.50
N LEU A 540 19.72 -5.05 13.38
CA LEU A 540 19.94 -3.74 13.97
C LEU A 540 21.23 -3.67 14.80
N LEU A 541 21.53 -4.69 15.61
CA LEU A 541 22.76 -4.76 16.39
C LEU A 541 23.99 -4.84 15.48
N LYS A 542 23.94 -5.68 14.44
CA LYS A 542 25.02 -5.80 13.46
C LYS A 542 25.27 -4.48 12.73
N ASN A 543 24.22 -3.76 12.33
CA ASN A 543 24.36 -2.45 11.69
C ASN A 543 24.82 -1.36 12.65
N CYS A 544 24.49 -1.47 13.94
CA CYS A 544 25.02 -0.60 14.98
C CYS A 544 26.53 -0.83 15.19
N ASP A 545 26.98 -2.09 15.20
CA ASP A 545 28.41 -2.42 15.27
C ASP A 545 29.19 -1.80 14.10
N LEU A 546 28.66 -1.88 12.88
CA LEU A 546 29.28 -1.22 11.72
C LEU A 546 29.34 0.30 11.87
N LEU A 547 28.28 0.93 12.41
CA LEU A 547 28.27 2.37 12.68
C LEU A 547 29.29 2.78 13.75
N ILE A 548 29.52 1.93 14.75
CA ILE A 548 30.54 2.15 15.79
C ILE A 548 31.94 2.07 15.18
N GLU A 549 32.20 1.08 14.31
CA GLU A 549 33.46 0.98 13.57
C GLU A 549 33.72 2.21 12.67
N GLU A 550 32.65 2.81 12.16
CA GLU A 550 32.67 4.00 11.30
C GLU A 550 32.36 5.31 12.07
N ALA A 551 32.49 5.33 13.41
CA ALA A 551 32.03 6.45 14.25
C ALA A 551 32.63 7.81 13.84
N ASP A 552 33.90 7.84 13.45
CA ASP A 552 34.60 9.04 12.98
C ASP A 552 33.86 9.74 11.81
N CYS A 553 33.15 8.98 10.96
CA CYS A 553 32.38 9.52 9.84
C CYS A 553 31.13 10.29 10.33
N TRP A 554 30.64 10.00 11.54
CA TRP A 554 29.38 10.52 12.07
C TRP A 554 29.58 11.55 13.19
N ASP A 555 30.83 11.80 13.60
CA ASP A 555 31.18 12.70 14.72
C ASP A 555 30.59 14.12 14.61
N GLN A 556 30.43 14.64 13.39
CA GLN A 556 29.83 15.96 13.15
C GLN A 556 28.37 16.06 13.58
N LEU A 557 27.66 14.93 13.65
CA LEU A 557 26.26 14.84 14.09
C LEU A 557 26.15 14.76 15.63
N PHE A 558 27.22 14.37 16.31
CA PHE A 558 27.21 13.98 17.72
C PHE A 558 28.32 14.65 18.55
N ASP A 559 28.77 15.84 18.14
CA ASP A 559 29.80 16.64 18.84
C ASP A 559 31.10 15.86 19.17
N ASN A 560 31.55 15.03 18.24
CA ASN A 560 32.71 14.11 18.39
C ASN A 560 32.55 13.07 19.51
N LYS A 561 31.31 12.63 19.77
CA LYS A 561 30.98 11.54 20.70
C LYS A 561 30.18 10.44 20.01
N ALA A 562 30.36 10.24 18.70
CA ALA A 562 29.56 9.27 17.95
C ALA A 562 29.71 7.85 18.54
N GLU A 563 30.94 7.41 18.81
CA GLU A 563 31.23 6.07 19.37
C GLU A 563 30.50 5.83 20.71
N GLU A 564 30.65 6.76 21.68
CA GLU A 564 30.00 6.68 22.99
C GLU A 564 28.47 6.60 22.89
N GLN A 565 27.87 7.42 22.01
CA GLN A 565 26.42 7.50 21.86
C GLN A 565 25.85 6.29 21.09
N LEU A 566 26.58 5.78 20.10
CA LEU A 566 26.20 4.56 19.36
C LEU A 566 26.29 3.33 20.27
N GLU A 567 27.30 3.22 21.13
CA GLU A 567 27.38 2.15 22.14
C GLU A 567 26.21 2.19 23.14
N ARG A 568 25.76 3.40 23.54
CA ARG A 568 24.54 3.56 24.32
C ARG A 568 23.31 3.06 23.55
N THR A 569 23.21 3.36 22.26
CA THR A 569 22.11 2.88 21.40
C THR A 569 22.11 1.37 21.25
N LYS A 570 23.28 0.75 21.06
CA LYS A 570 23.45 -0.70 21.05
C LYS A 570 22.97 -1.35 22.36
N THR A 571 23.38 -0.79 23.50
CA THR A 571 22.92 -1.24 24.82
C THR A 571 21.41 -1.11 24.96
N TRP A 572 20.82 -0.03 24.46
CA TRP A 572 19.37 0.18 24.44
C TRP A 572 18.63 -0.87 23.61
N ILE A 573 19.14 -1.25 22.43
CA ILE A 573 18.56 -2.33 21.59
C ILE A 573 18.60 -3.67 22.34
N GLN A 574 19.72 -3.99 22.99
CA GLN A 574 19.85 -5.24 23.77
C GLN A 574 18.83 -5.31 24.92
N LYS A 575 18.72 -4.23 25.71
CA LYS A 575 17.73 -4.16 26.80
C LYS A 575 16.29 -4.29 26.28
N ASN A 576 15.94 -3.60 25.18
CA ASN A 576 14.58 -3.69 24.62
C ASN A 576 14.31 -5.05 23.97
N ARG A 577 15.32 -5.74 23.44
CA ARG A 577 15.18 -7.12 22.93
C ARG A 577 14.85 -8.08 24.07
N GLU A 578 15.55 -7.97 25.19
CA GLU A 578 15.28 -8.77 26.40
C GLU A 578 13.88 -8.48 26.93
N TYR A 579 13.55 -7.19 27.12
CA TYR A 579 12.22 -6.76 27.54
C TYR A 579 11.10 -7.27 26.61
N CYS A 580 11.21 -7.09 25.30
CA CYS A 580 10.21 -7.56 24.33
C CYS A 580 10.04 -9.09 24.39
N SER A 581 11.12 -9.83 24.65
CA SER A 581 11.08 -11.29 24.77
C SER A 581 10.30 -11.71 26.02
N GLU A 582 10.58 -11.08 27.16
CA GLU A 582 9.87 -11.33 28.42
C GLU A 582 8.39 -10.90 28.33
N HIS A 583 8.14 -9.71 27.79
CA HIS A 583 6.80 -9.15 27.65
C HIS A 583 5.94 -9.95 26.68
N THR A 584 6.52 -10.52 25.62
CA THR A 584 5.83 -11.46 24.72
C THR A 584 5.25 -12.64 25.48
N GLU A 585 5.98 -13.20 26.44
CA GLU A 585 5.47 -14.30 27.27
C GLU A 585 4.30 -13.85 28.16
N GLU A 586 4.36 -12.64 28.72
CA GLU A 586 3.26 -12.07 29.51
C GLU A 586 2.00 -11.82 28.67
N LEU A 587 2.15 -11.31 27.45
CA LEU A 587 1.05 -11.03 26.52
C LEU A 587 0.36 -12.34 26.07
N VAL A 588 1.13 -13.38 25.73
CA VAL A 588 0.58 -14.68 25.31
C VAL A 588 -0.27 -15.32 26.42
N LYS A 589 0.07 -15.09 27.70
CA LYS A 589 -0.72 -15.60 28.83
C LYS A 589 -2.09 -14.92 28.95
N GLN A 590 -2.24 -13.70 28.44
CA GLN A 590 -3.46 -12.89 28.54
C GLN A 590 -4.38 -13.02 27.31
N ILE A 591 -3.82 -13.32 26.14
CA ILE A 591 -4.59 -13.37 24.88
C ILE A 591 -5.23 -14.75 24.69
N ASP A 592 -6.51 -14.80 24.31
CA ASP A 592 -7.18 -16.04 23.94
C ASP A 592 -6.69 -16.58 22.57
N TYR A 593 -6.63 -17.90 22.42
CA TYR A 593 -6.34 -18.51 21.12
C TYR A 593 -7.53 -18.38 20.14
N ASP A 594 -7.23 -18.32 18.85
CA ASP A 594 -8.18 -18.17 17.77
C ASP A 594 -8.99 -19.44 17.51
N CYS A 595 -10.32 -19.27 17.45
CA CYS A 595 -11.25 -20.37 17.25
C CYS A 595 -11.13 -21.04 15.89
N GLU A 596 -10.83 -20.29 14.82
CA GLU A 596 -10.69 -20.79 13.46
C GLU A 596 -9.41 -21.60 13.28
N LYS A 597 -8.27 -21.07 13.75
CA LYS A 597 -7.01 -21.82 13.87
C LYS A 597 -7.20 -23.12 14.67
N CYS A 598 -7.96 -23.06 15.75
CA CYS A 598 -8.32 -24.26 16.51
C CYS A 598 -9.20 -25.25 15.72
N ARG A 599 -10.11 -24.78 14.87
CA ARG A 599 -10.92 -25.63 13.98
C ARG A 599 -10.05 -26.29 12.91
N GLU A 600 -9.11 -25.55 12.31
CA GLU A 600 -8.19 -26.09 11.31
C GLU A 600 -7.27 -27.16 11.88
N LEU A 601 -6.70 -26.91 13.05
CA LEU A 601 -5.91 -27.90 13.76
C LEU A 601 -6.72 -29.18 14.01
N LYS A 602 -7.97 -29.04 14.52
CA LYS A 602 -8.87 -30.18 14.72
C LYS A 602 -9.16 -30.93 13.42
N LYS A 603 -9.34 -30.21 12.30
CA LYS A 603 -9.53 -30.78 10.98
C LYS A 603 -8.34 -31.63 10.55
N TYR A 604 -7.09 -31.18 10.75
CA TYR A 604 -5.89 -31.96 10.41
C TYR A 604 -5.76 -33.23 11.24
N ILE A 605 -6.06 -33.17 12.55
CA ILE A 605 -6.10 -34.39 13.39
C ILE A 605 -7.19 -35.35 12.89
N LYS A 606 -8.39 -34.86 12.57
CA LYS A 606 -9.49 -35.68 12.00
C LYS A 606 -9.10 -36.30 10.65
N GLN A 607 -8.39 -35.57 9.79
CA GLN A 607 -7.89 -36.07 8.51
C GLN A 607 -6.90 -37.22 8.70
N GLY A 608 -5.88 -37.05 9.55
CA GLY A 608 -4.95 -38.12 9.88
C GLY A 608 -5.64 -39.36 10.48
N TYR A 609 -6.61 -39.13 11.36
CA TYR A 609 -7.44 -40.21 11.92
C TYR A 609 -8.22 -40.98 10.84
N GLY A 610 -8.79 -40.26 9.87
CA GLY A 610 -9.54 -40.85 8.76
C GLY A 610 -8.71 -41.64 7.75
N LYS A 611 -7.39 -41.42 7.66
CA LYS A 611 -6.49 -42.20 6.79
C LYS A 611 -6.41 -43.68 7.20
N ILE A 612 -6.68 -43.99 8.47
CA ILE A 612 -6.61 -45.36 9.00
C ILE A 612 -8.05 -45.92 9.14
N ALA A 613 -8.49 -46.67 8.13
CA ALA A 613 -9.85 -47.17 8.05
C ALA A 613 -10.10 -48.35 9.03
N ILE A 614 -10.83 -48.11 10.12
CA ILE A 614 -11.21 -49.18 11.07
C ILE A 614 -12.29 -50.11 10.50
N ASN A 615 -13.06 -49.59 9.55
CA ASN A 615 -13.96 -50.36 8.69
C ASN A 615 -13.23 -51.38 7.81
N ASP A 616 -11.92 -51.56 7.94
CA ASP A 616 -11.21 -52.68 7.33
C ASP A 616 -11.26 -53.94 8.20
N ILE A 617 -11.49 -53.82 9.51
CA ILE A 617 -11.36 -54.95 10.46
C ILE A 617 -12.56 -55.14 11.37
N ALA A 618 -13.49 -54.19 11.42
CA ALA A 618 -14.72 -54.30 12.20
C ALA A 618 -15.84 -53.50 11.55
N THR A 619 -17.08 -53.96 11.74
CA THR A 619 -18.28 -53.20 11.46
C THR A 619 -18.49 -52.19 12.59
N ILE A 620 -18.50 -50.90 12.26
CA ILE A 620 -18.70 -49.83 13.25
C ILE A 620 -20.20 -49.64 13.51
N LYS A 621 -20.58 -49.63 14.80
CA LYS A 621 -21.93 -49.27 15.26
C LYS A 621 -21.88 -48.11 16.25
N ILE A 622 -22.82 -47.18 16.10
CA ILE A 622 -23.02 -46.07 17.04
C ILE A 622 -24.01 -46.52 18.09
N ILE A 623 -23.69 -46.32 19.37
CA ILE A 623 -24.60 -46.62 20.49
C ILE A 623 -24.97 -45.36 21.27
N ASN A 624 -26.18 -45.34 21.84
CA ASN A 624 -26.63 -44.29 22.74
C ASN A 624 -26.13 -44.60 24.16
N ARG A 625 -25.67 -43.54 24.86
CA ARG A 625 -25.01 -43.65 26.16
C ARG A 625 -25.91 -44.23 27.27
N GLU A 626 -27.22 -44.20 27.08
CA GLU A 626 -28.23 -44.67 28.04
C GLU A 626 -28.47 -46.19 27.97
N ASP A 627 -28.07 -46.86 26.89
CA ASP A 627 -28.44 -48.26 26.60
C ASP A 627 -27.39 -49.30 27.00
N ARG A 628 -26.19 -48.90 27.48
CA ARG A 628 -25.11 -49.82 27.84
C ARG A 628 -24.25 -49.35 29.00
N ASP A 629 -23.71 -50.33 29.73
CA ASP A 629 -22.63 -50.11 30.69
C ASP A 629 -21.35 -49.61 29.97
N THR A 630 -20.94 -48.39 30.32
CA THR A 630 -19.78 -47.72 29.73
C THR A 630 -18.44 -48.18 30.32
N SER A 631 -18.46 -49.01 31.37
CA SER A 631 -17.27 -49.54 32.04
C SER A 631 -16.35 -50.38 31.13
N ASN A 632 -16.90 -50.95 30.05
CA ASN A 632 -16.16 -51.83 29.14
C ASN A 632 -15.43 -51.09 28.00
N PHE A 633 -15.58 -49.77 27.88
CA PHE A 633 -14.94 -49.01 26.81
C PHE A 633 -13.44 -48.85 27.07
N GLN A 634 -12.64 -49.15 26.05
CA GLN A 634 -11.21 -48.91 26.12
C GLN A 634 -10.88 -47.55 25.54
N LYS A 635 -10.12 -46.78 26.31
CA LYS A 635 -9.75 -45.40 25.99
C LYS A 635 -8.37 -45.36 25.32
N TYR A 636 -8.31 -44.74 24.16
CA TYR A 636 -7.09 -44.50 23.38
C TYR A 636 -6.81 -43.01 23.36
N SER A 637 -5.59 -42.62 23.68
CA SER A 637 -5.22 -41.21 23.68
C SER A 637 -3.81 -41.02 23.17
N SER A 638 -3.63 -39.93 22.40
CA SER A 638 -2.33 -39.44 21.99
C SER A 638 -2.27 -37.94 22.27
N ARG A 639 -1.14 -37.52 22.84
CA ARG A 639 -0.88 -36.12 23.20
C ARG A 639 0.49 -35.66 22.71
N ILE A 640 0.66 -34.35 22.58
CA ILE A 640 1.97 -33.73 22.29
C ILE A 640 2.77 -33.69 23.59
N LYS A 641 3.93 -34.36 23.61
CA LYS A 641 4.70 -34.63 24.86
C LYS A 641 5.23 -33.36 25.55
N ASN A 642 5.35 -32.25 24.83
CA ASN A 642 5.91 -30.98 25.32
C ASN A 642 4.93 -29.79 25.20
N GLY A 643 3.64 -30.04 24.95
CA GLY A 643 2.67 -28.99 24.64
C GLY A 643 2.90 -28.34 23.27
N TYR A 644 1.89 -27.64 22.76
CA TYR A 644 1.98 -26.84 21.55
C TYR A 644 2.02 -25.36 21.94
N PRO A 645 2.94 -24.55 21.39
CA PRO A 645 3.03 -23.13 21.75
C PRO A 645 1.72 -22.41 21.48
N LYS A 646 1.11 -21.83 22.53
CA LYS A 646 -0.17 -21.09 22.45
C LYS A 646 -0.10 -19.95 21.45
N ARG A 647 1.05 -19.25 21.39
CA ARG A 647 1.31 -18.17 20.43
C ARG A 647 1.02 -18.53 18.97
N HIS A 648 1.21 -19.80 18.57
CA HIS A 648 0.93 -20.24 17.19
C HIS A 648 -0.57 -20.38 16.88
N LEU A 649 -1.42 -20.34 17.91
CA LEU A 649 -2.87 -20.38 17.79
C LEU A 649 -3.52 -19.03 18.04
N ILE A 650 -2.79 -17.97 18.37
CA ILE A 650 -3.35 -16.63 18.49
C ILE A 650 -3.65 -16.08 17.08
N ASN A 651 -4.77 -15.35 16.93
CA ASN A 651 -5.11 -14.70 15.67
C ASN A 651 -4.23 -13.48 15.47
N ASP A 652 -3.06 -13.74 14.94
CA ASP A 652 -2.33 -12.76 14.17
C ASP A 652 -2.65 -13.11 12.71
N GLU A 653 -3.38 -12.22 12.04
CA GLU A 653 -3.76 -12.33 10.62
C GLU A 653 -2.54 -12.51 9.70
N TYR A 654 -1.32 -12.30 10.21
CA TYR A 654 -0.12 -12.14 9.40
C TYR A 654 1.13 -12.88 9.93
N VAL A 655 0.97 -13.86 10.82
CA VAL A 655 2.04 -14.82 11.19
C VAL A 655 1.93 -16.03 10.26
N PHE A 656 3.03 -16.31 9.53
CA PHE A 656 3.30 -17.55 8.78
C PHE A 656 2.48 -18.71 9.34
N ASP A 657 1.48 -19.22 8.61
CA ASP A 657 0.48 -20.13 9.18
C ASP A 657 1.16 -21.40 9.74
N PRO A 658 1.43 -21.46 11.05
CA PRO A 658 2.22 -22.54 11.62
C PRO A 658 1.40 -23.84 11.60
N ILE A 659 0.08 -23.73 11.44
CA ILE A 659 -0.84 -24.85 11.45
C ILE A 659 -0.71 -25.62 10.13
N HIS A 660 -0.63 -24.90 9.01
CA HIS A 660 -0.39 -25.49 7.70
C HIS A 660 1.00 -26.12 7.59
N HIS A 661 2.05 -25.46 8.08
CA HIS A 661 3.41 -26.01 8.08
C HIS A 661 3.57 -27.23 9.00
N ASN A 662 2.87 -27.24 10.14
CA ASN A 662 2.89 -28.35 11.09
C ASN A 662 1.77 -29.37 10.86
N LYS A 663 1.06 -29.32 9.72
CA LYS A 663 -0.03 -30.23 9.36
C LYS A 663 0.31 -31.71 9.63
N HIS A 664 1.50 -32.13 9.22
CA HIS A 664 1.97 -33.51 9.37
C HIS A 664 2.04 -33.96 10.83
N ILE A 665 2.37 -33.05 11.77
CA ILE A 665 2.40 -33.34 13.21
C ILE A 665 0.98 -33.62 13.72
N PHE A 666 0.00 -32.82 13.30
CA PHE A 666 -1.39 -32.99 13.70
C PHE A 666 -2.03 -34.24 13.09
N GLU A 667 -1.75 -34.52 11.81
CA GLU A 667 -2.19 -35.76 11.16
C GLU A 667 -1.62 -36.99 11.89
N ALA A 668 -0.34 -36.97 12.29
CA ALA A 668 0.29 -38.07 13.01
C ALA A 668 -0.39 -38.37 14.36
N ILE A 669 -0.94 -37.36 15.05
CA ILE A 669 -1.73 -37.58 16.28
C ILE A 669 -2.97 -38.41 15.97
N GLY A 670 -3.72 -38.04 14.94
CA GLY A 670 -4.90 -38.78 14.50
C GLY A 670 -4.57 -40.21 14.05
N GLU A 671 -3.54 -40.37 13.20
CA GLU A 671 -3.07 -41.67 12.73
C GLU A 671 -2.69 -42.61 13.88
N ARG A 672 -2.02 -42.08 14.91
CA ARG A 672 -1.59 -42.86 16.08
C ARG A 672 -2.77 -43.39 16.90
N ILE A 673 -3.81 -42.58 17.10
CA ILE A 673 -5.00 -42.98 17.86
C ILE A 673 -5.75 -44.09 17.09
N ALA A 674 -5.99 -43.89 15.79
CA ALA A 674 -6.64 -44.90 14.96
C ALA A 674 -5.85 -46.20 14.87
N ARG A 675 -4.51 -46.13 14.81
CA ARG A 675 -3.64 -47.31 14.85
C ARG A 675 -3.73 -48.04 16.20
N GLN A 676 -3.80 -47.32 17.32
CA GLN A 676 -3.98 -47.92 18.64
C GLN A 676 -5.33 -48.64 18.77
N GLU A 677 -6.41 -48.07 18.24
CA GLU A 677 -7.71 -48.74 18.17
C GLU A 677 -7.62 -50.06 17.41
N LYS A 678 -6.99 -50.07 16.23
CA LYS A 678 -6.80 -51.31 15.44
C LYS A 678 -5.96 -52.35 16.19
N ILE A 679 -4.83 -51.95 16.78
CA ILE A 679 -3.97 -52.82 17.59
C ILE A 679 -4.78 -53.47 18.71
N CYS A 680 -5.69 -52.72 19.33
CA CYS A 680 -6.47 -53.23 20.42
C CYS A 680 -7.55 -54.21 19.98
N ILE A 681 -8.25 -53.94 18.87
CA ILE A 681 -9.18 -54.92 18.26
C ILE A 681 -8.45 -56.25 18.05
N ILE A 682 -7.26 -56.21 17.44
CA ILE A 682 -6.45 -57.42 17.21
C ILE A 682 -6.12 -58.11 18.52
N LYS A 683 -5.64 -57.38 19.54
CA LYS A 683 -5.33 -57.96 20.85
C LYS A 683 -6.54 -58.63 21.47
N THR A 684 -7.73 -58.04 21.35
CA THR A 684 -8.96 -58.65 21.87
C THR A 684 -9.31 -59.94 21.12
N ILE A 685 -9.19 -59.96 19.78
CA ILE A 685 -9.33 -61.18 18.96
C ILE A 685 -8.34 -62.26 19.43
N LEU A 686 -7.06 -61.91 19.51
CA LEU A 686 -5.99 -62.82 19.93
C LEU A 686 -6.09 -63.24 21.39
N SER A 687 -6.83 -62.53 22.25
CA SER A 687 -7.05 -62.93 23.65
C SER A 687 -8.24 -63.88 23.82
N SER A 688 -9.09 -64.01 22.81
CA SER A 688 -10.28 -64.86 22.86
C SER A 688 -9.89 -66.34 22.85
N LYS A 689 -10.28 -67.06 23.90
CA LYS A 689 -10.12 -68.53 23.99
C LYS A 689 -11.14 -69.30 23.16
N ALA A 690 -12.19 -68.63 22.68
CA ALA A 690 -13.27 -69.24 21.92
C ALA A 690 -12.96 -69.35 20.42
N ILE A 691 -11.90 -68.69 19.93
CA ILE A 691 -11.50 -68.73 18.52
C ILE A 691 -10.56 -69.92 18.27
N THR A 692 -10.80 -70.65 17.19
CA THR A 692 -9.97 -71.79 16.80
C THR A 692 -8.59 -71.33 16.34
N ARG A 693 -7.54 -72.03 16.81
CA ARG A 693 -6.14 -71.76 16.43
C ARG A 693 -5.51 -72.94 15.71
N SER A 694 -4.61 -72.64 14.79
CA SER A 694 -3.69 -73.59 14.18
C SER A 694 -2.26 -73.05 14.25
N VAL A 695 -1.28 -73.94 14.26
CA VAL A 695 0.15 -73.57 14.25
C VAL A 695 0.73 -73.94 12.90
N ASP A 696 1.46 -73.03 12.27
CA ASP A 696 2.18 -73.28 11.03
C ASP A 696 3.51 -72.50 10.99
N ASN A 697 4.51 -73.06 10.30
CA ASN A 697 5.92 -72.71 10.49
C ASN A 697 6.66 -72.48 9.16
N ASN A 698 6.05 -72.74 8.01
CA ASN A 698 6.68 -72.60 6.70
C ASN A 698 5.77 -71.84 5.73
N ILE A 699 6.30 -70.89 4.96
CA ILE A 699 5.53 -70.05 4.03
C ILE A 699 4.70 -70.88 3.05
N ASP A 700 5.26 -71.97 2.51
CA ASP A 700 4.56 -72.81 1.54
C ASP A 700 3.37 -73.54 2.16
N THR A 701 3.50 -73.99 3.41
CA THR A 701 2.42 -74.68 4.15
C THR A 701 1.41 -73.68 4.73
N ILE A 702 1.85 -72.47 5.10
CA ILE A 702 0.98 -71.40 5.58
C ILE A 702 -0.07 -71.03 4.52
N ILE A 703 0.28 -71.02 3.24
CA ILE A 703 -0.70 -70.77 2.16
C ILE A 703 -1.76 -71.87 2.13
N ASP A 704 -1.37 -73.14 2.21
CA ASP A 704 -2.32 -74.26 2.27
C ASP A 704 -3.24 -74.13 3.49
N THR A 705 -2.65 -73.82 4.65
CA THR A 705 -3.40 -73.57 5.88
C THR A 705 -4.38 -72.40 5.74
N ILE A 706 -3.98 -71.28 5.12
CA ILE A 706 -4.89 -70.13 4.87
C ILE A 706 -6.10 -70.56 4.02
N ASN A 707 -5.87 -71.31 2.93
CA ASN A 707 -6.96 -71.76 2.06
C ASN A 707 -7.86 -72.79 2.75
N ASP A 708 -7.30 -73.73 3.51
CA ASP A 708 -8.05 -74.71 4.28
C ASP A 708 -8.93 -74.03 5.34
N LYS A 709 -8.39 -73.03 6.05
CA LYS A 709 -9.15 -72.25 7.04
C LYS A 709 -10.22 -71.38 6.40
N LYS A 710 -9.97 -70.86 5.20
CA LYS A 710 -10.98 -70.13 4.41
C LYS A 710 -12.15 -71.03 4.03
N SER A 711 -11.88 -72.19 3.43
CA SER A 711 -12.91 -73.15 3.06
C SER A 711 -13.67 -73.68 4.28
N LEU A 712 -13.01 -73.82 5.43
CA LEU A 712 -13.67 -74.17 6.69
C LEU A 712 -14.69 -73.10 7.13
N LEU A 713 -14.34 -71.82 7.03
CA LEU A 713 -15.26 -70.72 7.34
C LEU A 713 -16.45 -70.67 6.37
N GLU A 714 -16.21 -70.85 5.07
CA GLU A 714 -17.25 -70.91 4.04
C GLU A 714 -18.21 -72.09 4.24
N ASN A 715 -17.68 -73.27 4.59
CA ASN A 715 -18.49 -74.46 4.91
C ASN A 715 -19.35 -74.28 6.17
N LYS A 716 -18.93 -73.42 7.10
CA LYS A 716 -19.73 -73.01 8.27
C LYS A 716 -20.76 -71.91 7.93
N GLY A 717 -20.80 -71.43 6.69
CA GLY A 717 -21.74 -70.40 6.22
C GLY A 717 -21.26 -68.95 6.37
N TYR A 718 -19.98 -68.72 6.69
CA TYR A 718 -19.40 -67.38 6.79
C TYR A 718 -18.75 -66.93 5.48
N SER A 719 -18.62 -65.61 5.29
CA SER A 719 -17.97 -65.01 4.11
C SER A 719 -16.66 -64.33 4.53
N PRO A 720 -15.55 -65.08 4.66
CA PRO A 720 -14.27 -64.49 5.04
C PRO A 720 -13.83 -63.46 3.99
N SER A 721 -13.65 -62.22 4.43
CA SER A 721 -13.40 -61.07 3.54
C SER A 721 -12.09 -60.33 3.86
N THR A 722 -11.55 -60.54 5.06
CA THR A 722 -10.38 -59.81 5.58
C THR A 722 -9.35 -60.78 6.12
N ILE A 723 -8.08 -60.50 5.80
CA ILE A 723 -6.92 -61.18 6.35
C ILE A 723 -5.95 -60.17 6.97
N ILE A 724 -5.52 -60.45 8.20
CA ILE A 724 -4.47 -59.69 8.88
C ILE A 724 -3.21 -60.52 8.75
N ILE A 725 -2.17 -59.91 8.20
CA ILE A 725 -0.89 -60.58 7.92
C ILE A 725 0.23 -59.80 8.62
N PRO A 726 1.17 -60.48 9.31
CA PRO A 726 2.38 -59.87 9.83
C PRO A 726 3.17 -59.19 8.72
N GLN A 727 3.76 -58.03 9.01
CA GLN A 727 4.51 -57.28 8.00
C GLN A 727 5.74 -58.06 7.50
N GLU A 728 6.29 -58.91 8.36
CA GLU A 728 7.44 -59.77 8.13
C GLU A 728 7.18 -60.80 7.03
N LEU A 729 5.92 -61.27 6.90
CA LEU A 729 5.52 -62.25 5.88
C LEU A 729 5.11 -61.63 4.54
N PHE A 730 4.94 -60.31 4.51
CA PHE A 730 4.47 -59.61 3.30
C PHE A 730 5.35 -59.89 2.09
N ARG A 731 6.67 -59.74 2.26
CA ARG A 731 7.63 -59.97 1.18
C ARG A 731 7.60 -61.41 0.70
N GLY A 732 7.50 -62.36 1.61
CA GLY A 732 7.35 -63.77 1.30
C GLY A 732 6.14 -64.04 0.41
N PHE A 733 4.96 -63.54 0.78
CA PHE A 733 3.74 -63.75 -0.02
C PHE A 733 3.74 -62.98 -1.34
N HIS A 734 4.36 -61.80 -1.40
CA HIS A 734 4.52 -61.04 -2.63
C HIS A 734 5.44 -61.76 -3.62
N ASP A 735 6.60 -62.25 -3.16
CA ASP A 735 7.58 -62.95 -4.01
C ASP A 735 7.01 -64.27 -4.57
N HIS A 736 6.02 -64.87 -3.90
CA HIS A 736 5.29 -66.07 -4.35
C HIS A 736 4.00 -65.75 -5.15
N GLY A 737 3.71 -64.48 -5.43
CA GLY A 737 2.57 -64.06 -6.26
C GLY A 737 1.20 -64.10 -5.59
N TYR A 738 1.13 -64.28 -4.26
CA TYR A 738 -0.12 -64.26 -3.50
C TYR A 738 -0.54 -62.84 -3.09
N ILE A 739 0.32 -61.85 -3.34
CA ILE A 739 0.06 -60.43 -3.13
C ILE A 739 0.58 -59.68 -4.35
N GLU A 740 -0.32 -59.15 -5.19
CA GLU A 740 0.05 -58.31 -6.34
C GLU A 740 0.11 -56.81 -5.99
N ASN A 741 -0.64 -56.39 -4.97
CA ASN A 741 -0.67 -55.01 -4.46
C ASN A 741 -0.75 -55.00 -2.92
N SER A 742 -0.42 -53.88 -2.28
CA SER A 742 -0.41 -53.78 -0.81
C SER A 742 -1.81 -53.75 -0.16
N SER A 743 -2.86 -54.25 -0.83
CA SER A 743 -4.23 -54.19 -0.32
C SER A 743 -5.01 -55.50 -0.46
N GLN A 744 -4.55 -56.46 -1.26
CA GLN A 744 -5.27 -57.71 -1.51
C GLN A 744 -4.36 -58.95 -1.47
N PHE A 745 -4.87 -60.00 -0.83
CA PHE A 745 -4.28 -61.33 -0.78
C PHE A 745 -5.10 -62.25 -1.69
N ILE A 746 -4.42 -62.92 -2.61
CA ILE A 746 -5.03 -63.79 -3.62
C ILE A 746 -4.94 -65.24 -3.12
N CYS A 747 -6.09 -65.86 -2.87
CA CYS A 747 -6.17 -67.27 -2.47
C CYS A 747 -5.96 -68.20 -3.68
N LYS A 748 -5.73 -69.50 -3.44
CA LYS A 748 -5.51 -70.50 -4.51
C LYS A 748 -6.72 -70.66 -5.42
N ASP A 749 -7.92 -70.44 -4.88
CA ASP A 749 -9.20 -70.41 -5.62
C ASP A 749 -9.44 -69.09 -6.38
N LYS A 750 -8.46 -68.18 -6.41
CA LYS A 750 -8.49 -66.83 -7.00
C LYS A 750 -9.44 -65.84 -6.33
N THR A 751 -10.00 -66.17 -5.18
CA THR A 751 -10.72 -65.18 -4.38
C THR A 751 -9.75 -64.19 -3.74
N GLN A 752 -10.22 -62.96 -3.52
CA GLN A 752 -9.40 -61.89 -2.96
C GLN A 752 -9.85 -61.55 -1.55
N LEU A 753 -8.91 -61.59 -0.61
CA LEU A 753 -9.10 -61.14 0.77
C LEU A 753 -8.44 -59.78 0.93
N LYS A 754 -9.10 -58.87 1.64
CA LYS A 754 -8.52 -57.56 1.96
C LYS A 754 -7.41 -57.72 2.97
N ILE A 755 -6.22 -57.20 2.68
CA ILE A 755 -5.10 -57.24 3.61
C ILE A 755 -5.15 -56.04 4.55
N VAL A 756 -4.94 -56.29 5.83
CA VAL A 756 -4.68 -55.25 6.82
C VAL A 756 -3.32 -55.49 7.47
N PHE A 757 -2.39 -54.56 7.26
CA PHE A 757 -1.06 -54.59 7.87
C PHE A 757 -1.04 -53.90 9.21
N ILE A 758 -0.61 -54.62 10.25
CA ILE A 758 -0.39 -54.05 11.57
C ILE A 758 0.96 -54.55 12.11
N PRO A 759 1.94 -53.66 12.32
CA PRO A 759 3.26 -54.06 12.79
C PRO A 759 3.23 -54.57 14.24
N GLY A 760 4.09 -55.55 14.55
CA GLY A 760 4.30 -56.07 15.90
C GLY A 760 3.36 -57.20 16.34
N PHE A 761 2.87 -58.00 15.38
CA PHE A 761 2.08 -59.21 15.64
C PHE A 761 2.56 -60.38 14.78
N ASP A 762 2.75 -61.55 15.39
CA ASP A 762 3.26 -62.76 14.73
C ASP A 762 2.14 -63.75 14.32
N HIS A 763 0.94 -63.25 14.02
CA HIS A 763 -0.25 -64.09 13.83
C HIS A 763 -0.96 -63.70 12.53
N ILE A 764 -1.44 -64.70 11.78
CA ILE A 764 -2.37 -64.48 10.66
C ILE A 764 -3.79 -64.66 11.16
N ILE A 765 -4.66 -63.70 10.88
CA ILE A 765 -6.07 -63.74 11.30
C ILE A 765 -6.95 -63.66 10.06
N LEU A 766 -7.76 -64.69 9.84
CA LEU A 766 -8.77 -64.74 8.78
C LEU A 766 -10.16 -64.68 9.39
N PHE A 767 -11.01 -63.78 8.90
CA PHE A 767 -12.35 -63.65 9.47
C PHE A 767 -13.38 -63.01 8.52
N ASP A 768 -14.65 -63.26 8.83
CA ASP A 768 -15.77 -62.51 8.29
C ASP A 768 -15.97 -61.22 9.09
N GLN A 769 -15.75 -60.08 8.44
CA GLN A 769 -15.82 -58.77 9.06
C GLN A 769 -17.19 -58.47 9.70
N ASN A 770 -18.28 -59.06 9.21
CA ASN A 770 -19.63 -58.83 9.75
C ASN A 770 -19.78 -59.34 11.19
N HIS A 771 -18.91 -60.26 11.62
CA HIS A 771 -18.89 -60.81 12.96
C HIS A 771 -17.91 -60.11 13.92
N SER A 772 -17.20 -59.11 13.41
CA SER A 772 -16.30 -58.23 14.14
C SER A 772 -17.02 -56.90 14.38
N VAL A 773 -17.46 -56.62 15.62
CA VAL A 773 -18.28 -55.43 15.91
C VAL A 773 -17.51 -54.46 16.80
N ALA A 774 -17.33 -53.24 16.30
CA ALA A 774 -16.75 -52.14 17.04
C ALA A 774 -17.84 -51.12 17.36
N GLU A 775 -18.04 -50.84 18.64
CA GLU A 775 -19.06 -49.91 19.10
C GLU A 775 -18.42 -48.69 19.72
N TYR A 776 -19.01 -47.53 19.47
CA TYR A 776 -18.60 -46.29 20.10
C TYR A 776 -19.80 -45.47 20.57
N VAL A 777 -19.59 -44.75 21.67
CA VAL A 777 -20.55 -43.79 22.19
C VAL A 777 -20.31 -42.44 21.51
N ARG A 778 -21.40 -41.77 21.11
CA ARG A 778 -21.31 -40.42 20.53
C ARG A 778 -20.59 -39.45 21.48
N GLN A 779 -19.59 -38.75 20.98
CA GLN A 779 -18.84 -37.75 21.74
C GLN A 779 -19.36 -36.33 21.40
N GLY A 780 -20.19 -35.76 22.27
CA GLY A 780 -20.73 -34.38 22.11
C GLY A 780 -21.94 -34.28 21.17
N ASN A 781 -22.10 -33.12 20.54
CA ASN A 781 -23.19 -32.84 19.57
C ASN A 781 -22.88 -33.31 18.14
N GLU A 782 -21.65 -33.72 17.88
CA GLU A 782 -21.19 -34.21 16.58
C GLU A 782 -21.21 -35.75 16.61
N ASN A 783 -21.59 -36.41 15.49
CA ASN A 783 -21.66 -37.88 15.37
C ASN A 783 -20.26 -38.52 15.30
N GLU A 784 -19.33 -38.09 16.14
CA GLU A 784 -17.91 -38.38 16.01
C GLU A 784 -17.38 -39.34 17.07
N ARG A 785 -16.45 -40.20 16.63
CA ARG A 785 -15.75 -41.21 17.44
C ARG A 785 -14.46 -40.67 18.07
N LEU A 786 -13.88 -39.63 17.49
CA LEU A 786 -12.66 -38.97 17.97
C LEU A 786 -13.05 -37.66 18.67
N LYS A 787 -12.69 -37.53 19.94
CA LYS A 787 -12.77 -36.27 20.69
C LYS A 787 -11.39 -35.60 20.71
N ILE A 788 -11.36 -34.32 20.38
CA ILE A 788 -10.15 -33.51 20.44
C ILE A 788 -10.34 -32.47 21.54
N SER A 789 -9.49 -32.53 22.56
CA SER A 789 -9.44 -31.54 23.64
C SER A 789 -8.18 -30.69 23.52
N LEU A 790 -8.36 -29.38 23.68
CA LEU A 790 -7.32 -28.39 23.83
C LEU A 790 -7.43 -27.88 25.27
N LYS A 791 -6.37 -27.98 26.05
CA LYS A 791 -6.34 -27.49 27.43
C LYS A 791 -5.09 -26.65 27.63
N GLU A 792 -5.23 -25.45 28.20
CA GLU A 792 -4.07 -24.67 28.63
C GLU A 792 -3.31 -25.40 29.73
N MET A 793 -1.99 -25.39 29.60
CA MET A 793 -1.07 -25.87 30.63
C MET A 793 -0.92 -24.80 31.74
N ASP A 794 -0.31 -25.18 32.87
CA ASP A 794 -0.18 -24.31 34.03
C ASP A 794 0.63 -23.03 33.74
N ASP A 795 1.54 -23.08 32.77
CA ASP A 795 2.32 -21.93 32.32
C ASP A 795 1.53 -20.91 31.49
N LYS A 796 0.33 -21.29 31.01
CA LYS A 796 -0.52 -20.56 30.06
C LYS A 796 0.17 -20.18 28.74
N LEU A 797 1.37 -20.70 28.49
CA LEU A 797 2.15 -20.48 27.27
C LEU A 797 2.01 -21.65 26.31
N HIS A 798 1.69 -22.84 26.82
CA HIS A 798 1.52 -24.05 26.04
C HIS A 798 0.11 -24.62 26.16
N LEU A 799 -0.32 -25.30 25.10
CA LEU A 799 -1.57 -26.02 25.02
C LEU A 799 -1.29 -27.53 24.99
N ASP A 800 -1.93 -28.27 25.89
CA ASP A 800 -2.02 -29.72 25.80
C ASP A 800 -3.08 -30.07 24.75
N ILE A 801 -2.58 -30.60 23.63
CA ILE A 801 -3.41 -31.08 22.52
C ILE A 801 -3.53 -32.59 22.68
N CYS A 802 -4.74 -33.04 23.03
CA CYS A 802 -5.04 -34.44 23.23
C CYS A 802 -6.17 -34.88 22.30
N GLY A 803 -5.88 -35.84 21.43
CA GLY A 803 -6.88 -36.60 20.71
C GLY A 803 -7.19 -37.87 21.47
N CYS A 804 -8.47 -38.14 21.67
CA CYS A 804 -8.93 -39.30 22.43
C CYS A 804 -10.09 -39.98 21.70
N SER A 805 -10.07 -41.31 21.66
CA SER A 805 -11.22 -42.11 21.24
C SER A 805 -11.51 -43.17 22.29
N GLU A 806 -12.79 -43.51 22.43
CA GLU A 806 -13.27 -44.54 23.33
C GLU A 806 -14.11 -45.51 22.53
N MET A 807 -13.70 -46.78 22.51
CA MET A 807 -14.35 -47.81 21.71
C MET A 807 -14.42 -49.12 22.49
N PHE A 808 -15.53 -49.82 22.33
CA PHE A 808 -15.72 -51.17 22.79
C PHE A 808 -15.67 -52.11 21.59
N TYR A 809 -15.01 -53.25 21.76
CA TYR A 809 -14.94 -54.26 20.72
C TYR A 809 -15.55 -55.56 21.21
N SER A 810 -16.40 -56.17 20.38
CA SER A 810 -16.98 -57.48 20.64
C SER A 810 -16.97 -58.34 19.39
N ILE A 811 -16.85 -59.64 19.64
CA ILE A 811 -16.97 -60.67 18.62
C ILE A 811 -18.38 -61.24 18.73
N SER A 812 -19.21 -61.04 17.71
CA SER A 812 -20.60 -61.52 17.73
C SER A 812 -20.67 -63.04 17.57
N ASN A 813 -19.71 -63.62 16.85
CA ASN A 813 -19.56 -65.07 16.73
C ASN A 813 -18.08 -65.48 16.58
N PRO A 814 -17.47 -66.14 17.59
CA PRO A 814 -16.07 -66.59 17.53
C PRO A 814 -15.79 -67.61 16.41
N ASP A 815 -16.78 -68.38 15.96
CA ASP A 815 -16.62 -69.37 14.89
C ASP A 815 -16.33 -68.74 13.52
N ALA A 816 -16.60 -67.44 13.37
CA ALA A 816 -16.34 -66.67 12.15
C ALA A 816 -14.88 -66.21 12.01
N PHE A 817 -14.01 -66.60 12.94
CA PHE A 817 -12.60 -66.23 12.99
C PHE A 817 -11.73 -67.49 12.97
N GLN A 818 -10.55 -67.40 12.34
CA GLN A 818 -9.48 -68.40 12.41
C GLN A 818 -8.16 -67.67 12.65
N ILE A 819 -7.39 -68.16 13.62
CA ILE A 819 -6.05 -67.62 13.93
C ILE A 819 -5.01 -68.69 13.56
N ILE A 820 -3.98 -68.27 12.86
CA ILE A 820 -2.80 -69.07 12.55
C ILE A 820 -1.63 -68.47 13.33
N ASP A 821 -1.19 -69.20 14.35
CA ASP A 821 -0.02 -68.86 15.16
C ASP A 821 1.23 -69.24 14.34
N ILE A 822 2.06 -68.24 14.02
CA ILE A 822 3.33 -68.48 13.35
C ILE A 822 4.35 -68.75 14.45
N SER A 823 4.70 -70.03 14.65
CA SER A 823 5.80 -70.32 15.57
C SER A 823 7.11 -69.84 14.92
N ALA A 824 7.94 -69.13 15.70
CA ALA A 824 9.08 -68.35 15.22
C ALA A 824 9.78 -68.95 13.99
N LEU A 825 9.66 -68.24 12.85
CA LEU A 825 10.39 -68.48 11.61
C LEU A 825 11.88 -68.19 11.79
#